data_AF-A0A7X4L4M8-F1
#
_entry.id   AF-A0A7X4L4M8-F1
#
_cell.length_a   1.000
_cell.length_b   1.000
_cell.length_c   1.000
_cell.angle_alpha   90.00
_cell.angle_beta   90.00
_cell.angle_gamma   90.00
#
_symmetry.space_group_name_H-M   'P 1'
#
loop_
_entity.id
_entity.type
_entity.pdbx_description
1 polymer ?
#
loop_
_entity_poly.entity_id
_entity_poly.type
_entity_poly.pdbx_seq_one_letter_code
_entity_poly.pdbx_strand_id
1 'polypeptide(L)'
;MIERCKKGKIWYRSVCTLLSVALCVCMLSGCRSRQESASVGTKTAQTYADTENGEITTDETESQDDSDKIQTVWQTAEKAVTDEADKADDVMTQLSESVSSGDADRVIELADTLSGQLDSSYTAAEEWQTALQEVSDSLDDEARTVYEEREKAFNESVSESRDEASALLAGIKESAGQGDMETAAEQTDELTKLLGADETYETYGEDIPDTEPVHEAETAEYNVDADTPEASSVMSEDESEKTEYLALASETELLDTVKEKADELKTPLAVYNYIKNNIGYETYHGSRKGANGTYDAMSGNDYDQASLLIAMLRYLGYPSAYVKGTIDLTPEQAVSLTGADTAEHAADVLAAAGTPVTKLTLDGELVYVRMEHVWVRSYIPYTDYRGAGDASGSSVWLDLDTEIKSYENVDNIYDALDDAGFNDEVAKLAETGDASQMDTLLDTWEEKLGSMDTDSMYTRKRIISQKEESYLPASLQYATYGETVIFAEIPDSDRDKVSFGIDGDVFTSFTASELYGKSVLLAYEPATDADKAIYDSYDSIFDVPAYAVYMKPVIYVDGEVTAEGDEYLEITLGTKQTFTIGLSSALGSHDVTNDVTTGSMYAVTLDMQSITSSELQEIYDEASALSDSVTETNVYSTDYLGKLLTLAGRLYFAQVDMADIMTAEAYGVTAVRDLSEGITGYELRCDKLYGQVSGLSEGSLYIDVDTDRHSVISLTGDEDASREYMLSTGMMGSLY
;
A
#
# COMPACT_ATOMS: atom_id res chain seq x y z
N MET A 1 -11.57 4.12 18.84
CA MET A 1 -12.23 2.90 18.31
C MET A 1 -11.84 1.65 19.10
N ILE A 2 -10.53 1.44 19.30
CA ILE A 2 -9.90 0.13 19.57
C ILE A 2 -10.25 -0.50 20.94
N GLU A 3 -10.58 0.28 21.97
CA GLU A 3 -11.12 -0.26 23.25
C GLU A 3 -12.35 -1.17 23.07
N ARG A 4 -13.03 -1.11 21.92
CA ARG A 4 -14.15 -1.99 21.55
C ARG A 4 -13.71 -3.25 20.79
N CYS A 5 -12.52 -3.26 20.19
CA CYS A 5 -11.89 -4.41 19.52
C CYS A 5 -11.32 -5.44 20.51
N LYS A 6 -11.01 -5.03 21.75
CA LYS A 6 -10.42 -5.83 22.86
C LYS A 6 -11.25 -7.05 23.35
N LYS A 7 -12.11 -7.67 22.52
CA LYS A 7 -13.01 -8.77 22.90
C LYS A 7 -12.94 -10.03 22.03
N GLY A 8 -12.02 -10.13 21.07
CA GLY A 8 -11.55 -11.42 20.55
C GLY A 8 -12.54 -12.22 19.69
N LYS A 9 -13.62 -11.59 19.22
CA LYS A 9 -14.40 -11.98 18.06
C LYS A 9 -14.81 -10.71 17.32
N ILE A 10 -14.65 -10.71 16.00
CA ILE A 10 -15.27 -9.73 15.10
C ILE A 10 -16.79 -9.92 15.27
N TRP A 11 -17.63 -8.92 15.55
CA TRP A 11 -17.94 -7.78 14.69
C TRP A 11 -18.81 -6.74 15.44
N TYR A 12 -18.76 -5.46 15.03
CA TYR A 12 -19.86 -4.50 15.22
C TYR A 12 -19.75 -3.33 14.23
N ARG A 13 -18.76 -2.44 14.41
CA ARG A 13 -18.58 -1.28 13.52
C ARG A 13 -17.93 -1.56 12.18
N SER A 14 -17.09 -2.59 12.09
CA SER A 14 -16.68 -3.07 10.77
C SER A 14 -17.89 -3.55 9.97
N VAL A 15 -19.01 -3.99 10.60
CA VAL A 15 -20.25 -4.28 9.86
C VAL A 15 -20.96 -3.00 9.44
N CYS A 16 -20.82 -1.88 10.16
CA CYS A 16 -21.22 -0.58 9.65
C CYS A 16 -20.49 -0.24 8.35
N THR A 17 -19.22 -0.64 8.20
CA THR A 17 -18.53 -0.60 6.90
C THR A 17 -19.08 -1.62 5.90
N LEU A 18 -19.35 -2.88 6.30
CA LEU A 18 -19.99 -3.88 5.41
C LEU A 18 -21.39 -3.45 4.92
N LEU A 19 -22.10 -2.67 5.72
CA LEU A 19 -23.36 -2.05 5.32
C LEU A 19 -23.09 -0.99 4.24
N SER A 20 -22.07 -0.13 4.42
CA SER A 20 -21.60 0.80 3.35
C SER A 20 -21.14 0.08 2.07
N VAL A 21 -20.60 -1.13 2.17
CA VAL A 21 -20.21 -1.97 1.01
C VAL A 21 -21.44 -2.44 0.24
N ALA A 22 -22.33 -3.21 0.87
CA ALA A 22 -23.50 -3.74 0.19
C ALA A 22 -24.51 -2.63 -0.18
N LEU A 23 -24.39 -1.44 0.44
CA LEU A 23 -24.96 -0.18 -0.03
C LEU A 23 -24.57 0.10 -1.49
N CYS A 24 -23.28 0.13 -1.80
CA CYS A 24 -22.77 0.44 -3.14
C CYS A 24 -23.19 -0.63 -4.18
N VAL A 25 -22.98 -1.91 -3.88
CA VAL A 25 -23.31 -3.05 -4.78
C VAL A 25 -24.78 -3.00 -5.27
N CYS A 26 -25.72 -2.76 -4.35
CA CYS A 26 -27.13 -2.71 -4.70
C CYS A 26 -27.59 -1.35 -5.26
N MET A 27 -26.84 -0.25 -5.09
CA MET A 27 -27.08 0.98 -5.86
C MET A 27 -26.87 0.72 -7.35
N LEU A 28 -25.72 0.14 -7.69
CA LEU A 28 -25.28 -0.07 -9.07
C LEU A 28 -26.19 -1.03 -9.84
N SER A 29 -26.68 -2.06 -9.16
CA SER A 29 -27.72 -2.97 -9.66
C SER A 29 -29.02 -2.23 -10.08
N GLY A 30 -29.40 -1.15 -9.39
CA GLY A 30 -30.51 -0.28 -9.74
C GLY A 30 -30.19 0.78 -10.82
N CYS A 31 -28.93 1.22 -10.90
CA CYS A 31 -28.44 2.24 -11.83
C CYS A 31 -28.48 1.82 -13.31
N ARG A 32 -28.73 0.54 -13.64
CA ARG A 32 -29.08 0.04 -14.99
C ARG A 32 -30.26 0.78 -15.68
N SER A 33 -30.87 1.78 -15.04
CA SER A 33 -32.02 2.56 -15.54
C SER A 33 -31.80 4.06 -15.78
N ARG A 34 -30.71 4.70 -15.30
CA ARG A 34 -30.48 6.16 -15.46
C ARG A 34 -29.01 6.57 -15.57
N GLN A 35 -28.66 7.17 -16.71
CA GLN A 35 -27.57 8.14 -16.80
C GLN A 35 -28.10 9.54 -16.45
N GLU A 36 -27.19 10.44 -16.01
CA GLU A 36 -27.29 11.90 -15.78
C GLU A 36 -27.29 12.39 -14.30
N SER A 37 -26.23 13.15 -13.95
CA SER A 37 -26.07 14.03 -12.77
C SER A 37 -25.92 13.34 -11.38
N ALA A 38 -25.24 13.90 -10.36
CA ALA A 38 -24.46 15.15 -10.27
C ALA A 38 -23.43 15.12 -9.12
N SER A 39 -22.54 16.11 -9.05
CA SER A 39 -21.47 16.29 -8.05
C SER A 39 -21.93 16.86 -6.69
N VAL A 40 -21.51 16.24 -5.58
CA VAL A 40 -21.47 16.77 -4.18
C VAL A 40 -20.36 15.96 -3.45
N GLY A 41 -19.52 16.48 -2.55
CA GLY A 41 -19.34 17.85 -2.03
C GLY A 41 -18.94 17.85 -0.54
N THR A 42 -17.64 17.90 -0.24
CA THR A 42 -17.03 17.67 1.09
C THR A 42 -17.16 18.84 2.08
N LYS A 43 -17.73 18.58 3.27
CA LYS A 43 -17.57 19.28 4.58
C LYS A 43 -17.96 18.27 5.68
N THR A 44 -17.48 18.29 6.93
CA THR A 44 -16.92 19.37 7.78
C THR A 44 -15.88 18.84 8.79
N ALA A 45 -14.87 19.64 9.13
CA ALA A 45 -14.17 19.56 10.42
C ALA A 45 -13.97 20.99 10.99
N GLN A 46 -14.40 21.24 12.22
CA GLN A 46 -14.04 22.46 12.97
C GLN A 46 -14.38 22.37 14.46
N THR A 47 -13.67 23.19 15.26
CA THR A 47 -13.84 23.44 16.70
C THR A 47 -13.66 22.26 17.66
N TYR A 48 -12.56 22.30 18.43
CA TYR A 48 -12.64 22.54 19.87
C TYR A 48 -11.44 23.38 20.35
N ALA A 49 -11.71 24.46 21.08
CA ALA A 49 -10.71 25.25 21.79
C ALA A 49 -11.38 25.94 22.98
N ASP A 50 -10.79 25.85 24.19
CA ASP A 50 -10.91 26.85 25.27
C ASP A 50 -10.05 26.46 26.50
N THR A 51 -8.96 27.20 26.70
CA THR A 51 -8.33 27.63 27.98
C THR A 51 -8.34 26.75 29.26
N GLU A 52 -7.17 26.65 29.91
CA GLU A 52 -6.99 27.31 31.23
C GLU A 52 -5.50 27.69 31.48
N ASN A 53 -5.26 28.71 32.33
CA ASN A 53 -3.92 29.32 32.53
C ASN A 53 -3.14 28.69 33.71
N GLY A 54 -1.81 28.53 33.55
CA GLY A 54 -0.90 28.10 34.63
C GLY A 54 0.44 28.85 34.63
N GLU A 55 0.57 29.86 35.49
CA GLU A 55 1.78 30.70 35.61
C GLU A 55 2.89 29.99 36.41
N ILE A 56 4.07 29.77 35.80
CA ILE A 56 5.30 29.27 36.44
C ILE A 56 6.46 30.22 36.11
N THR A 57 7.38 30.42 37.06
CA THR A 57 8.50 31.37 36.93
C THR A 57 9.82 30.75 37.40
N THR A 58 10.84 30.78 36.54
CA THR A 58 12.24 30.42 36.81
C THR A 58 13.18 31.25 35.91
N ASP A 59 14.38 31.58 36.42
CA ASP A 59 15.30 32.53 35.78
C ASP A 59 16.21 31.91 34.68
N GLU A 60 15.88 32.07 33.40
CA GLU A 60 16.79 31.86 32.24
C GLU A 60 16.78 33.06 31.25
N THR A 61 16.42 34.24 31.77
CA THR A 61 15.91 35.42 31.06
C THR A 61 16.93 36.34 30.35
N GLU A 62 18.13 35.85 30.01
CA GLU A 62 19.11 36.63 29.20
C GLU A 62 19.62 35.89 27.93
N SER A 63 19.32 34.60 27.73
CA SER A 63 19.56 33.91 26.44
C SER A 63 18.25 33.57 25.73
N GLN A 64 17.23 33.15 26.47
CA GLN A 64 15.91 32.85 25.91
C GLN A 64 15.23 34.10 25.34
N ASP A 65 15.31 35.23 26.06
CA ASP A 65 14.73 36.52 25.62
C ASP A 65 15.29 36.99 24.27
N ASP A 66 16.56 36.70 23.91
CA ASP A 66 17.09 37.04 22.58
C ASP A 66 16.68 36.01 21.50
N SER A 67 16.58 34.72 21.83
CA SER A 67 16.02 33.69 20.93
C SER A 67 14.56 34.00 20.57
N ASP A 68 13.71 34.28 21.57
CA ASP A 68 12.31 34.64 21.41
C ASP A 68 12.14 35.88 20.51
N LYS A 69 13.07 36.86 20.60
CA LYS A 69 13.08 38.05 19.73
C LYS A 69 13.44 37.72 18.29
N ILE A 70 14.46 36.88 18.07
CA ILE A 70 14.88 36.47 16.72
C ILE A 70 13.75 35.71 16.04
N GLN A 71 13.16 34.71 16.71
CA GLN A 71 12.03 33.93 16.21
C GLN A 71 10.80 34.82 15.92
N THR A 72 10.50 35.80 16.78
CA THR A 72 9.43 36.78 16.54
C THR A 72 9.68 37.65 15.30
N VAL A 73 10.93 38.08 15.06
CA VAL A 73 11.30 38.86 13.86
C VAL A 73 11.24 38.00 12.61
N TRP A 74 11.75 36.77 12.69
CA TRP A 74 11.75 35.79 11.60
C TRP A 74 10.32 35.47 11.14
N GLN A 75 9.42 35.05 12.05
CA GLN A 75 8.00 34.79 11.75
C GLN A 75 7.25 36.03 11.23
N THR A 76 7.69 37.25 11.58
CA THR A 76 7.08 38.48 11.07
C THR A 76 7.52 38.78 9.63
N ALA A 77 8.77 38.47 9.28
CA ALA A 77 9.33 38.72 7.95
C ALA A 77 8.93 37.63 6.94
N GLU A 78 9.03 36.36 7.33
CA GLU A 78 8.55 35.19 6.59
C GLU A 78 7.07 35.38 6.20
N LYS A 79 6.19 35.61 7.18
CA LYS A 79 4.77 35.89 6.92
C LYS A 79 4.53 37.06 5.97
N ALA A 80 5.39 38.09 5.96
CA ALA A 80 5.24 39.22 5.04
C ALA A 80 5.57 38.83 3.58
N VAL A 81 6.46 37.86 3.36
CA VAL A 81 6.71 37.26 2.05
C VAL A 81 5.50 36.43 1.61
N THR A 82 5.02 35.51 2.45
CA THR A 82 3.85 34.64 2.14
C THR A 82 2.58 35.45 1.90
N ASP A 83 2.28 36.44 2.77
CA ASP A 83 1.10 37.30 2.62
C ASP A 83 1.14 38.07 1.27
N GLU A 84 2.30 38.43 0.70
CA GLU A 84 2.39 39.07 -0.63
C GLU A 84 2.44 38.06 -1.79
N ALA A 85 2.97 36.85 -1.58
CA ALA A 85 2.96 35.76 -2.56
C ALA A 85 1.53 35.27 -2.85
N ASP A 86 0.73 34.98 -1.81
CA ASP A 86 -0.69 34.61 -1.94
C ASP A 86 -1.49 35.66 -2.73
N LYS A 87 -1.13 36.95 -2.60
CA LYS A 87 -1.78 38.05 -3.35
C LYS A 87 -1.34 38.11 -4.80
N ALA A 88 -0.09 37.75 -5.10
CA ALA A 88 0.40 37.67 -6.47
C ALA A 88 -0.28 36.54 -7.25
N ASP A 89 -0.54 35.40 -6.59
CA ASP A 89 -1.21 34.24 -7.19
C ASP A 89 -2.69 34.50 -7.57
N ASP A 90 -3.48 35.13 -6.68
CA ASP A 90 -4.85 35.58 -7.01
C ASP A 90 -4.87 36.51 -8.23
N VAL A 91 -3.88 37.40 -8.34
CA VAL A 91 -3.76 38.33 -9.47
C VAL A 91 -3.25 37.64 -10.74
N MET A 92 -2.40 36.61 -10.62
CA MET A 92 -1.95 35.79 -11.75
C MET A 92 -3.08 34.93 -12.31
N THR A 93 -3.89 34.31 -11.44
CA THR A 93 -5.13 33.61 -11.82
C THR A 93 -6.07 34.55 -12.58
N GLN A 94 -6.35 35.74 -12.03
CA GLN A 94 -7.18 36.74 -12.70
C GLN A 94 -6.58 37.23 -14.03
N LEU A 95 -5.24 37.29 -14.15
CA LEU A 95 -4.55 37.68 -15.39
C LEU A 95 -4.81 36.64 -16.48
N SER A 96 -4.61 35.36 -16.18
CA SER A 96 -4.88 34.24 -17.09
C SER A 96 -6.35 34.16 -17.54
N GLU A 97 -7.31 34.39 -16.63
CA GLU A 97 -8.73 34.52 -16.98
C GLU A 97 -9.00 35.72 -17.92
N SER A 98 -8.35 36.86 -17.64
CA SER A 98 -8.56 38.11 -18.40
C SER A 98 -7.95 38.05 -19.80
N VAL A 99 -6.81 37.39 -19.96
CA VAL A 99 -6.18 37.09 -21.26
C VAL A 99 -7.07 36.12 -22.05
N SER A 100 -7.48 35.01 -21.42
CA SER A 100 -8.35 33.99 -22.04
C SER A 100 -9.71 34.54 -22.49
N SER A 101 -10.26 35.52 -21.77
CA SER A 101 -11.53 36.19 -22.12
C SER A 101 -11.37 37.38 -23.08
N GLY A 102 -10.13 37.82 -23.35
CA GLY A 102 -9.81 38.89 -24.31
C GLY A 102 -10.02 40.31 -23.79
N ASP A 103 -10.07 40.54 -22.48
CA ASP A 103 -10.24 41.87 -21.88
C ASP A 103 -8.90 42.60 -21.75
N ALA A 104 -8.44 43.18 -22.87
CA ALA A 104 -7.15 43.88 -22.95
C ALA A 104 -6.99 45.04 -21.94
N ASP A 105 -8.07 45.75 -21.60
CA ASP A 105 -8.00 46.84 -20.60
C ASP A 105 -7.77 46.26 -19.19
N ARG A 106 -8.41 45.14 -18.85
CA ARG A 106 -8.23 44.43 -17.56
C ARG A 106 -6.86 43.72 -17.47
N VAL A 107 -6.37 43.14 -18.56
CA VAL A 107 -5.02 42.52 -18.62
C VAL A 107 -3.93 43.55 -18.34
N ILE A 108 -4.04 44.76 -18.89
CA ILE A 108 -3.08 45.85 -18.63
C ILE A 108 -3.11 46.29 -17.15
N GLU A 109 -4.28 46.35 -16.53
CA GLU A 109 -4.44 46.66 -15.10
C GLU A 109 -3.83 45.57 -14.20
N LEU A 110 -4.07 44.30 -14.53
CA LEU A 110 -3.57 43.15 -13.77
C LEU A 110 -2.06 42.98 -13.90
N ALA A 111 -1.48 43.14 -15.09
CA ALA A 111 -0.03 43.09 -15.27
C ALA A 111 0.71 44.19 -14.47
N ASP A 112 0.16 45.42 -14.42
CA ASP A 112 0.67 46.49 -13.56
C ASP A 112 0.50 46.20 -12.06
N THR A 113 -0.55 45.47 -11.68
CA THR A 113 -0.81 45.07 -10.29
C THR A 113 0.18 43.98 -9.85
N LEU A 114 0.33 42.93 -10.65
CA LEU A 114 1.23 41.80 -10.40
C LEU A 114 2.69 42.24 -10.32
N SER A 115 3.13 43.12 -11.22
CA SER A 115 4.47 43.73 -11.15
C SER A 115 4.72 44.42 -9.81
N GLY A 116 3.74 45.13 -9.26
CA GLY A 116 3.85 45.82 -7.97
C GLY A 116 3.82 44.89 -6.76
N GLN A 117 3.15 43.74 -6.87
CA GLN A 117 3.12 42.70 -5.83
C GLN A 117 4.42 41.91 -5.79
N LEU A 118 4.94 41.52 -6.96
CA LEU A 118 6.25 40.86 -7.09
C LEU A 118 7.38 41.77 -6.56
N ASP A 119 7.43 43.05 -6.95
CA ASP A 119 8.37 44.03 -6.38
C ASP A 119 8.27 44.13 -4.84
N SER A 120 7.05 43.99 -4.29
CA SER A 120 6.81 44.04 -2.84
C SER A 120 7.26 42.76 -2.12
N SER A 121 6.99 41.58 -2.71
CA SER A 121 7.45 40.27 -2.24
C SER A 121 8.99 40.19 -2.26
N TYR A 122 9.64 40.65 -3.33
CA TYR A 122 11.11 40.77 -3.40
C TYR A 122 11.66 41.66 -2.28
N THR A 123 11.01 42.80 -2.01
CA THR A 123 11.43 43.72 -0.94
C THR A 123 11.28 43.09 0.45
N ALA A 124 10.22 42.30 0.69
CA ALA A 124 10.04 41.55 1.93
C ALA A 124 11.10 40.44 2.09
N ALA A 125 11.50 39.78 1.00
CA ALA A 125 12.54 38.76 1.02
C ALA A 125 13.93 39.33 1.37
N GLU A 126 14.28 40.54 0.91
CA GLU A 126 15.51 41.23 1.36
C GLU A 126 15.52 41.51 2.88
N GLU A 127 14.35 41.81 3.48
CA GLU A 127 14.22 41.99 4.93
C GLU A 127 14.29 40.64 5.70
N TRP A 128 13.72 39.56 5.16
CA TRP A 128 13.79 38.20 5.72
C TRP A 128 15.21 37.62 5.71
N GLN A 129 15.93 37.71 4.58
CA GLN A 129 17.33 37.27 4.47
C GLN A 129 18.24 38.04 5.45
N THR A 130 17.96 39.32 5.68
CA THR A 130 18.70 40.11 6.68
C THR A 130 18.56 39.57 8.10
N ALA A 131 17.45 38.85 8.42
CA ALA A 131 17.29 38.16 9.71
C ALA A 131 17.99 36.80 9.75
N LEU A 132 17.98 36.04 8.63
CA LEU A 132 18.65 34.73 8.54
C LEU A 132 20.18 34.81 8.75
N GLN A 133 20.80 35.95 8.46
CA GLN A 133 22.23 36.19 8.69
C GLN A 133 22.66 35.90 10.14
N GLU A 134 21.79 36.09 11.15
CA GLU A 134 22.12 35.80 12.56
C GLU A 134 22.19 34.28 12.85
N VAL A 135 21.46 33.45 12.09
CA VAL A 135 21.60 31.98 12.14
C VAL A 135 22.89 31.55 11.45
N SER A 136 23.19 32.08 10.27
CA SER A 136 24.44 31.82 9.54
C SER A 136 25.69 32.17 10.37
N ASP A 137 25.68 33.26 11.14
CA ASP A 137 26.76 33.65 12.06
C ASP A 137 26.92 32.71 13.29
N SER A 138 25.94 31.84 13.55
CA SER A 138 25.96 30.86 14.64
C SER A 138 26.52 29.48 14.26
N LEU A 139 26.51 29.15 12.96
CA LEU A 139 27.02 27.90 12.39
C LEU A 139 28.54 27.77 12.53
N ASP A 140 29.06 26.55 12.38
CA ASP A 140 30.51 26.33 12.27
C ASP A 140 31.08 26.75 10.91
N ASP A 141 32.40 26.77 10.78
CA ASP A 141 33.09 27.25 9.58
C ASP A 141 32.80 26.43 8.31
N GLU A 142 32.37 25.16 8.42
CA GLU A 142 32.05 24.29 7.28
C GLU A 142 30.57 24.47 6.90
N ALA A 143 29.66 24.34 7.85
CA ALA A 143 28.23 24.56 7.65
C ALA A 143 27.90 25.99 7.16
N ARG A 144 28.55 27.03 7.73
CA ARG A 144 28.40 28.41 7.26
C ARG A 144 28.89 28.61 5.82
N THR A 145 30.00 27.96 5.44
CA THR A 145 30.52 28.09 4.07
C THR A 145 29.50 27.53 3.06
N VAL A 146 28.89 26.38 3.37
CA VAL A 146 27.83 25.78 2.55
C VAL A 146 26.59 26.68 2.50
N TYR A 147 26.18 27.24 3.65
CA TYR A 147 25.05 28.18 3.73
C TYR A 147 25.28 29.43 2.87
N GLU A 148 26.40 30.14 3.05
CA GLU A 148 26.73 31.36 2.30
C GLU A 148 26.86 31.12 0.78
N GLU A 149 27.40 29.96 0.35
CA GLU A 149 27.49 29.63 -1.06
C GLU A 149 26.11 29.31 -1.69
N ARG A 150 25.22 28.62 -0.97
CA ARG A 150 23.85 28.33 -1.42
C ARG A 150 22.92 29.54 -1.40
N GLU A 151 22.92 30.33 -0.33
CA GLU A 151 22.16 31.59 -0.23
C GLU A 151 22.53 32.56 -1.37
N LYS A 152 23.82 32.65 -1.68
CA LYS A 152 24.30 33.46 -2.81
C LYS A 152 23.79 32.91 -4.16
N ALA A 153 23.81 31.59 -4.37
CA ALA A 153 23.34 30.98 -5.61
C ALA A 153 21.82 31.15 -5.80
N PHE A 154 21.04 30.98 -4.73
CA PHE A 154 19.61 31.26 -4.68
C PHE A 154 19.32 32.72 -5.05
N ASN A 155 20.03 33.68 -4.44
CA ASN A 155 19.86 35.10 -4.74
C ASN A 155 20.26 35.51 -6.17
N GLU A 156 21.29 34.88 -6.74
CA GLU A 156 21.62 35.07 -8.15
C GLU A 156 20.49 34.53 -9.05
N SER A 157 19.93 33.35 -8.76
CA SER A 157 18.80 32.77 -9.49
C SER A 157 17.52 33.62 -9.41
N VAL A 158 17.09 34.00 -8.20
CA VAL A 158 15.90 34.85 -7.97
C VAL A 158 16.02 36.19 -8.69
N SER A 159 17.22 36.78 -8.73
CA SER A 159 17.43 38.04 -9.46
C SER A 159 17.37 37.87 -10.98
N GLU A 160 17.70 36.70 -11.54
CA GLU A 160 17.51 36.42 -12.97
C GLU A 160 16.03 36.19 -13.29
N SER A 161 15.33 35.35 -12.51
CA SER A 161 13.88 35.11 -12.66
C SER A 161 13.03 36.38 -12.46
N ARG A 162 13.42 37.30 -11.56
CA ARG A 162 12.76 38.61 -11.43
C ARG A 162 12.89 39.45 -12.69
N ASP A 163 14.10 39.56 -13.24
CA ASP A 163 14.36 40.41 -14.40
C ASP A 163 13.67 39.84 -15.66
N GLU A 164 13.50 38.52 -15.75
CA GLU A 164 12.71 37.83 -16.77
C GLU A 164 11.19 38.03 -16.58
N ALA A 165 10.65 37.80 -15.37
CA ALA A 165 9.24 38.04 -15.06
C ALA A 165 8.83 39.50 -15.34
N SER A 166 9.72 40.46 -15.03
CA SER A 166 9.55 41.88 -15.34
C SER A 166 9.49 42.16 -16.85
N ALA A 167 10.27 41.41 -17.65
CA ALA A 167 10.24 41.50 -19.10
C ALA A 167 8.97 40.88 -19.71
N LEU A 168 8.50 39.75 -19.17
CA LEU A 168 7.24 39.10 -19.56
C LEU A 168 6.04 39.98 -19.26
N LEU A 169 5.93 40.54 -18.06
CA LEU A 169 4.86 41.47 -17.67
C LEU A 169 4.82 42.74 -18.56
N ALA A 170 5.99 43.30 -18.89
CA ALA A 170 6.09 44.40 -19.85
C ALA A 170 5.65 43.97 -21.26
N GLY A 171 5.95 42.74 -21.66
CA GLY A 171 5.52 42.10 -22.91
C GLY A 171 4.01 41.92 -23.00
N ILE A 172 3.40 41.22 -22.04
CA ILE A 172 1.94 40.99 -21.93
C ILE A 172 1.19 42.33 -22.06
N LYS A 173 1.68 43.37 -21.37
CA LYS A 173 1.12 44.73 -21.40
C LYS A 173 1.26 45.42 -22.76
N GLU A 174 2.38 45.25 -23.47
CA GLU A 174 2.54 45.78 -24.83
C GLU A 174 1.66 45.01 -25.85
N SER A 175 1.61 43.67 -25.75
CA SER A 175 0.79 42.79 -26.59
C SER A 175 -0.71 43.10 -26.45
N ALA A 176 -1.23 43.13 -25.22
CA ALA A 176 -2.61 43.53 -24.93
C ALA A 176 -2.89 44.98 -25.39
N GLY A 177 -1.95 45.90 -25.17
CA GLY A 177 -2.05 47.30 -25.63
C GLY A 177 -2.08 47.47 -27.15
N GLN A 178 -1.62 46.47 -27.92
CA GLN A 178 -1.74 46.40 -29.38
C GLN A 178 -2.98 45.62 -29.84
N GLY A 179 -3.68 44.94 -28.93
CA GLY A 179 -4.80 44.04 -29.22
C GLY A 179 -4.36 42.64 -29.67
N ASP A 180 -3.10 42.27 -29.40
CA ASP A 180 -2.52 40.96 -29.70
C ASP A 180 -2.65 40.05 -28.47
N MET A 181 -3.85 39.50 -28.28
CA MET A 181 -4.14 38.60 -27.16
C MET A 181 -3.57 37.19 -27.36
N GLU A 182 -3.11 36.85 -28.57
CA GLU A 182 -2.46 35.57 -28.89
C GLU A 182 -1.04 35.56 -28.32
N THR A 183 -0.24 36.59 -28.62
CA THR A 183 1.09 36.78 -28.00
C THR A 183 0.98 37.04 -26.49
N ALA A 184 -0.05 37.76 -26.03
CA ALA A 184 -0.26 37.97 -24.59
C ALA A 184 -0.55 36.65 -23.83
N ALA A 185 -1.20 35.66 -24.47
CA ALA A 185 -1.39 34.33 -23.88
C ALA A 185 -0.07 33.56 -23.79
N GLU A 186 0.69 33.47 -24.88
CA GLU A 186 2.00 32.80 -24.88
C GLU A 186 2.93 33.35 -23.79
N GLN A 187 2.96 34.67 -23.61
CA GLN A 187 3.77 35.34 -22.57
C GLN A 187 3.20 35.18 -21.15
N THR A 188 1.90 34.96 -21.00
CA THR A 188 1.28 34.68 -19.68
C THR A 188 1.58 33.25 -19.28
N ASP A 189 1.44 32.27 -20.18
CA ASP A 189 1.80 30.87 -19.97
C ASP A 189 3.29 30.68 -19.63
N GLU A 190 4.16 31.50 -20.20
CA GLU A 190 5.60 31.55 -19.90
C GLU A 190 5.85 32.13 -18.49
N LEU A 191 5.09 33.17 -18.10
CA LEU A 191 5.15 33.76 -16.76
C LEU A 191 4.61 32.81 -15.67
N THR A 192 3.51 32.09 -15.92
CA THR A 192 2.95 31.12 -14.94
C THR A 192 3.98 30.04 -14.60
N LYS A 193 4.68 29.54 -15.61
CA LYS A 193 5.73 28.53 -15.48
C LYS A 193 6.97 29.08 -14.77
N LEU A 194 7.41 30.29 -15.13
CA LEU A 194 8.53 30.96 -14.47
C LEU A 194 8.29 31.21 -12.97
N LEU A 195 7.04 31.50 -12.58
CA LEU A 195 6.66 31.70 -11.17
C LEU A 195 6.32 30.40 -10.42
N GLY A 196 6.20 29.26 -11.12
CA GLY A 196 5.80 27.98 -10.53
C GLY A 196 4.32 27.93 -10.09
N ALA A 197 3.46 28.73 -10.73
CA ALA A 197 2.04 28.94 -10.40
C ALA A 197 1.07 28.04 -11.19
N ASP A 198 1.59 27.10 -11.98
CA ASP A 198 0.84 26.05 -12.71
C ASP A 198 1.09 24.66 -12.09
N GLU A 199 1.83 24.60 -10.97
CA GLU A 199 2.11 23.35 -10.25
C GLU A 199 0.92 22.97 -9.35
N THR A 200 0.15 21.99 -9.81
CA THR A 200 -0.81 21.29 -8.96
C THR A 200 -0.08 20.45 -7.91
N TYR A 201 -0.57 20.51 -6.67
CA TYR A 201 -0.22 19.57 -5.60
C TYR A 201 -1.02 18.28 -5.76
N GLU A 202 -1.00 17.72 -6.97
CA GLU A 202 -1.71 16.50 -7.36
C GLU A 202 -0.68 15.40 -7.62
N THR A 203 -0.36 14.69 -6.54
CA THR A 203 0.47 13.47 -6.53
C THR A 203 -0.39 12.30 -7.00
N TYR A 204 -0.58 12.19 -8.31
CA TYR A 204 -1.34 11.10 -8.94
C TYR A 204 -0.49 10.34 -9.95
N GLY A 205 -0.54 9.01 -9.93
CA GLY A 205 0.02 8.18 -11.00
C GLY A 205 -0.73 8.36 -12.33
N GLU A 206 -0.05 8.86 -13.38
CA GLU A 206 -0.66 8.96 -14.72
C GLU A 206 -0.73 7.59 -15.47
N ASP A 207 0.13 6.64 -15.11
CA ASP A 207 0.29 5.36 -15.81
C ASP A 207 -0.56 4.23 -15.20
N ILE A 208 -1.77 4.05 -15.73
CA ILE A 208 -2.57 2.83 -15.49
C ILE A 208 -1.93 1.66 -16.28
N PRO A 209 -1.48 0.56 -15.62
CA PRO A 209 -0.82 -0.54 -16.30
C PRO A 209 -1.68 -1.20 -17.38
N ASP A 210 -1.09 -1.46 -18.55
CA ASP A 210 -1.78 -2.11 -19.68
C ASP A 210 -2.22 -3.54 -19.29
N THR A 211 -3.33 -4.02 -19.84
CA THR A 211 -3.98 -5.25 -19.32
C THR A 211 -3.17 -6.51 -19.62
N GLU A 212 -2.56 -7.09 -18.60
CA GLU A 212 -2.02 -8.46 -18.66
C GLU A 212 -3.12 -9.47 -19.05
N PRO A 213 -2.78 -10.51 -19.83
CA PRO A 213 -3.77 -11.47 -20.30
C PRO A 213 -4.21 -12.41 -19.18
N VAL A 214 -5.53 -12.59 -19.02
CA VAL A 214 -6.05 -13.66 -18.16
C VAL A 214 -5.53 -15.00 -18.69
N HIS A 215 -4.80 -15.73 -17.83
CA HIS A 215 -4.22 -17.02 -18.17
C HIS A 215 -5.33 -18.08 -18.33
N GLU A 216 -5.55 -18.58 -19.54
CA GLU A 216 -6.52 -19.63 -19.84
C GLU A 216 -5.93 -21.04 -19.61
N ALA A 217 -6.72 -21.97 -19.06
CA ALA A 217 -6.31 -23.37 -18.94
C ALA A 217 -6.28 -24.07 -20.31
N GLU A 218 -5.12 -24.63 -20.69
CA GLU A 218 -4.96 -25.43 -21.92
C GLU A 218 -5.84 -26.69 -21.89
N THR A 219 -5.98 -27.40 -23.02
CA THR A 219 -6.75 -28.65 -23.10
C THR A 219 -6.05 -29.70 -23.95
N ALA A 220 -5.94 -30.94 -23.45
CA ALA A 220 -5.28 -32.06 -24.12
C ALA A 220 -6.05 -33.39 -23.99
N GLU A 221 -5.74 -34.35 -24.86
CA GLU A 221 -6.18 -35.74 -24.73
C GLU A 221 -5.29 -36.50 -23.73
N TYR A 222 -5.88 -37.10 -22.70
CA TYR A 222 -5.21 -37.92 -21.70
C TYR A 222 -4.77 -39.27 -22.29
N ASN A 223 -3.50 -39.62 -22.12
CA ASN A 223 -2.89 -40.79 -22.74
C ASN A 223 -2.33 -41.76 -21.69
N VAL A 224 -3.10 -42.82 -21.40
CA VAL A 224 -2.78 -43.86 -20.40
C VAL A 224 -1.39 -44.51 -20.56
N ASP A 225 -0.80 -44.51 -21.76
CA ASP A 225 0.54 -45.08 -22.01
C ASP A 225 1.69 -44.05 -21.85
N ALA A 226 1.39 -42.76 -21.69
CA ALA A 226 2.37 -41.66 -21.55
C ALA A 226 2.22 -40.88 -20.23
N ASP A 227 0.98 -40.64 -19.79
CA ASP A 227 0.61 -40.07 -18.49
C ASP A 227 0.72 -41.12 -17.39
N THR A 228 1.92 -41.68 -17.20
CA THR A 228 2.22 -42.59 -16.08
C THR A 228 2.82 -41.80 -14.92
N PRO A 229 2.24 -41.85 -13.70
CA PRO A 229 2.81 -41.16 -12.54
C PRO A 229 4.26 -41.54 -12.28
N GLU A 230 5.12 -40.53 -12.09
CA GLU A 230 6.53 -40.74 -11.83
C GLU A 230 6.81 -40.92 -10.34
N ALA A 231 7.84 -41.71 -10.02
CA ALA A 231 8.28 -41.86 -8.64
C ALA A 231 9.09 -40.61 -8.24
N SER A 232 8.59 -39.88 -7.23
CA SER A 232 9.20 -38.66 -6.72
C SER A 232 10.70 -38.84 -6.42
N SER A 233 11.48 -37.80 -6.70
CA SER A 233 12.95 -37.79 -6.69
C SER A 233 13.57 -38.23 -5.36
N VAL A 234 14.76 -38.86 -5.41
CA VAL A 234 15.42 -39.41 -4.20
C VAL A 234 16.47 -38.44 -3.66
N MET A 235 16.18 -37.78 -2.54
CA MET A 235 17.17 -37.03 -1.75
C MET A 235 18.17 -37.99 -1.07
N SER A 236 19.37 -37.50 -0.78
CA SER A 236 20.41 -38.31 -0.13
C SER A 236 20.13 -38.54 1.36
N GLU A 237 20.79 -39.55 1.92
CA GLU A 237 20.76 -39.82 3.36
C GLU A 237 22.00 -39.26 4.09
N ASP A 238 22.86 -38.47 3.44
CA ASP A 238 24.08 -37.93 4.05
C ASP A 238 23.78 -36.75 4.98
N GLU A 239 24.32 -36.79 6.21
CA GLU A 239 24.11 -35.74 7.21
C GLU A 239 24.69 -34.38 6.81
N SER A 240 25.72 -34.36 5.95
CA SER A 240 26.31 -33.10 5.46
C SER A 240 25.39 -32.39 4.46
N GLU A 241 24.68 -33.14 3.62
CA GLU A 241 23.72 -32.61 2.64
C GLU A 241 22.36 -32.27 3.30
N LYS A 242 22.03 -32.84 4.46
CA LYS A 242 20.84 -32.44 5.25
C LYS A 242 20.96 -31.09 5.95
N THR A 243 22.16 -30.52 6.03
CA THR A 243 22.42 -29.33 6.86
C THR A 243 21.83 -28.05 6.25
N GLU A 244 21.78 -27.92 4.92
CA GLU A 244 21.14 -26.78 4.24
C GLU A 244 19.61 -26.78 4.47
N TYR A 245 18.98 -27.96 4.43
CA TYR A 245 17.54 -28.14 4.69
C TYR A 245 17.12 -27.95 6.15
N LEU A 246 17.99 -27.44 7.02
CA LEU A 246 17.70 -27.01 8.40
C LEU A 246 17.79 -25.48 8.59
N ALA A 247 18.21 -24.72 7.58
CA ALA A 247 18.31 -23.27 7.67
C ALA A 247 16.93 -22.59 7.70
N LEU A 248 16.76 -21.59 8.58
CA LEU A 248 15.63 -20.65 8.54
C LEU A 248 16.16 -19.36 7.89
N ALA A 249 15.63 -19.02 6.73
CA ALA A 249 16.02 -17.86 5.91
C ALA A 249 14.88 -17.50 4.92
N SER A 250 14.83 -16.23 4.49
CA SER A 250 13.79 -15.66 3.62
C SER A 250 12.38 -16.13 4.02
N GLU A 251 11.66 -16.82 3.14
CA GLU A 251 10.27 -17.27 3.35
C GLU A 251 10.12 -18.23 4.54
N THR A 252 11.23 -18.78 5.04
CA THR A 252 11.28 -19.71 6.18
C THR A 252 11.81 -19.09 7.47
N GLU A 253 12.13 -17.80 7.50
CA GLU A 253 12.34 -17.10 8.78
C GLU A 253 11.05 -17.08 9.60
N LEU A 254 11.15 -17.18 10.94
CA LEU A 254 9.99 -17.23 11.84
C LEU A 254 9.98 -16.08 12.84
N LEU A 255 8.83 -15.42 12.96
CA LEU A 255 8.49 -14.58 14.11
C LEU A 255 8.21 -15.44 15.35
N ASP A 256 8.35 -14.84 16.54
CA ASP A 256 8.24 -15.58 17.81
C ASP A 256 6.84 -16.18 18.04
N THR A 257 5.79 -15.57 17.51
CA THR A 257 4.41 -16.11 17.51
C THR A 257 4.31 -17.47 16.82
N VAL A 258 5.04 -17.65 15.71
CA VAL A 258 5.08 -18.92 14.95
C VAL A 258 5.97 -19.95 15.64
N LYS A 259 7.08 -19.51 16.27
CA LYS A 259 7.95 -20.35 17.11
C LYS A 259 7.20 -20.93 18.31
N GLU A 260 6.48 -20.08 19.07
CA GLU A 260 5.63 -20.52 20.18
C GLU A 260 4.58 -21.54 19.72
N LYS A 261 4.03 -21.37 18.51
CA LYS A 261 3.08 -22.34 17.95
C LYS A 261 3.72 -23.68 17.59
N ALA A 262 4.92 -23.66 17.00
CA ALA A 262 5.67 -24.88 16.74
C ALA A 262 6.03 -25.63 18.06
N ASP A 263 6.40 -24.90 19.12
CA ASP A 263 6.67 -25.43 20.46
C ASP A 263 5.40 -25.93 21.21
N GLU A 264 4.22 -25.43 20.86
CA GLU A 264 2.94 -26.04 21.28
C GLU A 264 2.77 -27.42 20.65
N LEU A 265 2.98 -27.52 19.33
CA LEU A 265 2.66 -28.68 18.49
C LEU A 265 3.71 -29.81 18.59
N LYS A 266 5.00 -29.47 18.71
CA LYS A 266 6.17 -30.33 19.03
C LYS A 266 6.51 -31.47 18.07
N THR A 267 5.58 -31.91 17.23
CA THR A 267 5.71 -33.13 16.41
C THR A 267 5.28 -32.87 14.98
N PRO A 268 5.94 -33.47 13.97
CA PRO A 268 5.58 -33.29 12.57
C PRO A 268 4.12 -33.61 12.24
N LEU A 269 3.52 -34.61 12.91
CA LEU A 269 2.08 -34.89 12.75
C LEU A 269 1.19 -33.73 13.26
N ALA A 270 1.51 -33.15 14.41
CA ALA A 270 0.72 -32.05 14.97
C ALA A 270 0.85 -30.77 14.13
N VAL A 271 2.06 -30.47 13.62
CA VAL A 271 2.28 -29.37 12.67
C VAL A 271 1.48 -29.60 11.38
N TYR A 272 1.58 -30.80 10.79
CA TYR A 272 0.83 -31.17 9.59
C TYR A 272 -0.69 -31.05 9.76
N ASN A 273 -1.25 -31.63 10.84
CA ASN A 273 -2.67 -31.55 11.14
C ASN A 273 -3.12 -30.11 11.43
N TYR A 274 -2.31 -29.31 12.14
CA TYR A 274 -2.65 -27.93 12.44
C TYR A 274 -2.74 -27.09 11.16
N ILE A 275 -1.70 -27.09 10.32
CA ILE A 275 -1.69 -26.32 9.07
C ILE A 275 -2.84 -26.78 8.16
N LYS A 276 -3.01 -28.09 7.96
CA LYS A 276 -4.06 -28.66 7.10
C LYS A 276 -5.49 -28.29 7.53
N ASN A 277 -5.74 -28.17 8.83
CA ASN A 277 -7.09 -27.95 9.38
C ASN A 277 -7.40 -26.49 9.76
N ASN A 278 -6.44 -25.57 9.64
CA ASN A 278 -6.61 -24.18 10.06
C ASN A 278 -6.16 -23.14 9.00
N ILE A 279 -5.19 -23.47 8.14
CA ILE A 279 -4.72 -22.55 7.10
C ILE A 279 -5.49 -22.81 5.81
N GLY A 280 -6.08 -21.77 5.21
CA GLY A 280 -6.83 -21.85 3.95
C GLY A 280 -5.94 -21.83 2.70
N TYR A 281 -6.40 -22.48 1.64
CA TYR A 281 -5.93 -22.21 0.28
C TYR A 281 -6.38 -20.82 -0.20
N GLU A 282 -5.49 -20.12 -0.88
CA GLU A 282 -5.78 -18.93 -1.68
C GLU A 282 -5.17 -19.04 -3.08
N THR A 283 -5.90 -18.56 -4.08
CA THR A 283 -5.60 -18.76 -5.50
C THR A 283 -4.65 -17.68 -6.03
N TYR A 284 -3.35 -17.75 -5.76
CA TYR A 284 -2.30 -16.96 -6.42
C TYR A 284 -1.07 -17.82 -6.71
N HIS A 285 -0.16 -17.38 -7.57
CA HIS A 285 1.05 -18.13 -7.96
C HIS A 285 2.34 -17.40 -7.52
N GLY A 286 3.37 -18.17 -7.16
CA GLY A 286 4.61 -17.64 -6.58
C GLY A 286 4.51 -17.40 -5.07
N SER A 287 5.64 -17.14 -4.40
CA SER A 287 5.67 -16.82 -2.96
C SER A 287 5.47 -15.34 -2.71
N ARG A 288 4.49 -15.00 -1.85
CA ARG A 288 4.10 -13.63 -1.55
C ARG A 288 4.14 -13.32 -0.06
N LYS A 289 3.53 -14.17 0.77
CA LYS A 289 3.36 -13.98 2.23
C LYS A 289 4.47 -14.63 3.07
N GLY A 290 5.15 -15.65 2.55
CA GLY A 290 6.08 -16.48 3.31
C GLY A 290 5.45 -17.17 4.52
N ALA A 291 6.25 -17.81 5.38
CA ALA A 291 5.75 -18.53 6.55
C ALA A 291 4.95 -17.64 7.52
N ASN A 292 5.44 -16.42 7.79
CA ASN A 292 4.84 -15.54 8.79
C ASN A 292 3.47 -14.99 8.33
N GLY A 293 3.38 -14.47 7.11
CA GLY A 293 2.12 -13.95 6.59
C GLY A 293 1.08 -15.05 6.33
N THR A 294 1.51 -16.25 5.93
CA THR A 294 0.62 -17.42 5.84
C THR A 294 0.00 -17.78 7.19
N TYR A 295 0.78 -17.66 8.27
CA TYR A 295 0.32 -17.96 9.62
C TYR A 295 -0.62 -16.85 10.15
N ASP A 296 -0.35 -15.59 9.85
CA ASP A 296 -1.15 -14.46 10.32
C ASP A 296 -2.47 -14.29 9.56
N ALA A 297 -2.43 -14.30 8.23
CA ALA A 297 -3.64 -14.31 7.39
C ALA A 297 -4.47 -15.61 7.55
N MET A 298 -3.88 -16.64 8.16
CA MET A 298 -4.42 -18.00 8.23
C MET A 298 -4.72 -18.56 6.82
N SER A 299 -3.99 -18.11 5.79
CA SER A 299 -4.23 -18.47 4.39
C SER A 299 -3.01 -18.26 3.48
N GLY A 300 -2.88 -19.10 2.45
CA GLY A 300 -1.88 -18.92 1.38
C GLY A 300 -1.97 -19.98 0.28
N ASN A 301 -1.13 -19.86 -0.75
CA ASN A 301 -1.03 -20.83 -1.85
C ASN A 301 -0.09 -22.01 -1.50
N ASP A 302 0.42 -22.70 -2.52
CA ASP A 302 1.35 -23.83 -2.42
C ASP A 302 2.73 -23.41 -1.90
N TYR A 303 3.37 -22.39 -2.47
CA TYR A 303 4.64 -21.85 -1.99
C TYR A 303 4.57 -21.42 -0.53
N ASP A 304 3.50 -20.72 -0.16
CA ASP A 304 3.39 -20.05 1.13
C ASP A 304 2.94 -21.02 2.24
N GLN A 305 2.02 -21.97 1.97
CA GLN A 305 1.76 -23.08 2.89
C GLN A 305 2.95 -24.04 3.01
N ALA A 306 3.69 -24.32 1.92
CA ALA A 306 4.92 -25.09 1.99
C ALA A 306 5.98 -24.40 2.84
N SER A 307 6.12 -23.07 2.72
CA SER A 307 7.04 -22.26 3.53
C SER A 307 6.72 -22.34 5.01
N LEU A 308 5.45 -22.18 5.41
CA LEU A 308 5.02 -22.32 6.81
C LEU A 308 5.30 -23.73 7.37
N LEU A 309 4.97 -24.78 6.60
CA LEU A 309 5.23 -26.17 7.00
C LEU A 309 6.73 -26.46 7.11
N ILE A 310 7.54 -26.01 6.16
CA ILE A 310 9.00 -26.17 6.19
C ILE A 310 9.59 -25.42 7.39
N ALA A 311 9.21 -24.17 7.61
CA ALA A 311 9.76 -23.35 8.69
C ALA A 311 9.47 -23.95 10.08
N MET A 312 8.23 -24.36 10.34
CA MET A 312 7.88 -25.05 11.60
C MET A 312 8.64 -26.38 11.77
N LEU A 313 8.82 -27.16 10.70
CA LEU A 313 9.54 -28.44 10.76
C LEU A 313 11.06 -28.24 10.95
N ARG A 314 11.67 -27.27 10.26
CA ARG A 314 13.09 -26.90 10.42
C ARG A 314 13.38 -26.39 11.81
N TYR A 315 12.52 -25.51 12.36
CA TYR A 315 12.61 -25.03 13.74
C TYR A 315 12.59 -26.16 14.77
N LEU A 316 11.72 -27.17 14.56
CA LEU A 316 11.66 -28.39 15.38
C LEU A 316 12.79 -29.40 15.08
N GLY A 317 13.73 -29.08 14.20
CA GLY A 317 14.93 -29.89 13.91
C GLY A 317 14.76 -30.98 12.86
N TYR A 318 13.72 -30.92 12.02
CA TYR A 318 13.47 -31.87 10.93
C TYR A 318 13.93 -31.27 9.58
N PRO A 319 14.98 -31.82 8.93
CA PRO A 319 15.43 -31.35 7.63
C PRO A 319 14.28 -31.38 6.62
N SER A 320 13.97 -30.24 6.01
CA SER A 320 12.80 -30.07 5.16
C SER A 320 13.11 -29.21 3.94
N ALA A 321 12.62 -29.64 2.77
CA ALA A 321 12.87 -29.06 1.45
C ALA A 321 11.55 -28.79 0.72
N TYR A 322 11.56 -27.83 -0.19
CA TYR A 322 10.50 -27.67 -1.18
C TYR A 322 10.70 -28.68 -2.31
N VAL A 323 9.61 -29.13 -2.92
CA VAL A 323 9.60 -29.92 -4.15
C VAL A 323 8.58 -29.31 -5.11
N LYS A 324 9.07 -28.81 -6.24
CA LYS A 324 8.26 -28.25 -7.33
C LYS A 324 8.11 -29.30 -8.44
N GLY A 325 6.91 -29.44 -8.98
CA GLY A 325 6.61 -30.40 -10.05
C GLY A 325 5.18 -30.27 -10.58
N THR A 326 4.68 -31.31 -11.23
CA THR A 326 3.34 -31.32 -11.84
C THR A 326 2.45 -32.37 -11.20
N ILE A 327 1.18 -32.04 -10.93
CA ILE A 327 0.19 -32.92 -10.28
C ILE A 327 -1.08 -33.05 -11.12
N ASP A 328 -1.80 -34.17 -10.96
CA ASP A 328 -3.17 -34.34 -11.45
C ASP A 328 -4.17 -34.31 -10.28
N LEU A 329 -5.06 -33.31 -10.27
CA LEU A 329 -6.25 -33.27 -9.43
C LEU A 329 -7.43 -33.97 -10.11
N THR A 330 -8.24 -34.73 -9.37
CA THR A 330 -9.53 -35.20 -9.91
C THR A 330 -10.52 -34.03 -10.04
N PRO A 331 -11.58 -34.17 -10.87
CA PRO A 331 -12.64 -33.17 -10.99
C PRO A 331 -13.22 -32.74 -9.64
N GLU A 332 -13.39 -33.67 -8.71
CA GLU A 332 -13.89 -33.39 -7.36
C GLU A 332 -12.87 -32.65 -6.48
N GLN A 333 -11.57 -32.88 -6.67
CA GLN A 333 -10.52 -32.13 -5.96
C GLN A 333 -10.44 -30.69 -6.45
N ALA A 334 -10.46 -30.46 -7.77
CA ALA A 334 -10.44 -29.12 -8.36
C ALA A 334 -11.68 -28.30 -7.92
N VAL A 335 -12.87 -28.90 -7.99
CA VAL A 335 -14.13 -28.30 -7.48
C VAL A 335 -14.06 -28.01 -5.98
N SER A 336 -13.58 -28.95 -5.17
CA SER A 336 -13.56 -28.77 -3.70
C SER A 336 -12.52 -27.72 -3.24
N LEU A 337 -11.42 -27.57 -3.97
CA LEU A 337 -10.37 -26.58 -3.71
C LEU A 337 -10.80 -25.16 -4.11
N THR A 338 -11.27 -24.97 -5.34
CA THR A 338 -11.66 -23.65 -5.86
C THR A 338 -13.02 -23.18 -5.36
N GLY A 339 -14.00 -24.09 -5.27
CA GLY A 339 -15.41 -23.77 -4.99
C GLY A 339 -16.25 -23.52 -6.24
N ALA A 340 -15.69 -23.70 -7.44
CA ALA A 340 -16.45 -23.61 -8.70
C ALA A 340 -17.48 -24.76 -8.83
N ASP A 341 -18.55 -24.54 -9.59
CA ASP A 341 -19.65 -25.50 -9.76
C ASP A 341 -19.31 -26.71 -10.66
N THR A 342 -18.26 -26.58 -11.48
CA THR A 342 -17.74 -27.59 -12.40
C THR A 342 -16.21 -27.63 -12.37
N ALA A 343 -15.64 -28.75 -12.81
CA ALA A 343 -14.18 -28.92 -12.84
C ALA A 343 -13.52 -28.14 -13.99
N GLU A 344 -14.29 -27.84 -15.03
CA GLU A 344 -13.94 -26.92 -16.10
C GLU A 344 -13.72 -25.50 -15.54
N HIS A 345 -14.73 -24.91 -14.88
CA HIS A 345 -14.59 -23.60 -14.23
C HIS A 345 -13.52 -23.61 -13.12
N ALA A 346 -13.34 -24.73 -12.40
CA ALA A 346 -12.26 -24.86 -11.43
C ALA A 346 -10.86 -24.79 -12.07
N ALA A 347 -10.66 -25.39 -13.24
CA ALA A 347 -9.40 -25.29 -13.96
C ALA A 347 -9.16 -23.85 -14.46
N ASP A 348 -10.20 -23.15 -14.87
CA ASP A 348 -10.11 -21.75 -15.34
C ASP A 348 -9.81 -20.79 -14.18
N VAL A 349 -10.36 -21.03 -12.98
CA VAL A 349 -9.97 -20.33 -11.74
C VAL A 349 -8.49 -20.54 -11.40
N LEU A 350 -7.99 -21.77 -11.47
CA LEU A 350 -6.59 -22.09 -11.15
C LEU A 350 -5.62 -21.48 -12.17
N ALA A 351 -6.02 -21.44 -13.45
CA ALA A 351 -5.21 -20.84 -14.52
C ALA A 351 -5.09 -19.33 -14.36
N ALA A 352 -6.22 -18.63 -14.13
CA ALA A 352 -6.26 -17.16 -14.03
C ALA A 352 -5.37 -16.57 -12.93
N ALA A 353 -5.01 -17.37 -11.92
CA ALA A 353 -4.04 -17.03 -10.89
C ALA A 353 -2.56 -17.09 -11.34
N GLY A 354 -2.29 -17.31 -12.64
CA GLY A 354 -0.95 -17.43 -13.23
C GLY A 354 -0.38 -18.86 -13.24
N THR A 355 -1.03 -19.82 -12.59
CA THR A 355 -0.51 -21.20 -12.53
C THR A 355 -0.67 -21.91 -13.88
N PRO A 356 0.37 -22.59 -14.41
CA PRO A 356 0.24 -23.41 -15.61
C PRO A 356 -0.74 -24.58 -15.40
N VAL A 357 -1.89 -24.55 -16.08
CA VAL A 357 -2.97 -25.55 -15.95
C VAL A 357 -3.34 -26.18 -17.30
N THR A 358 -3.64 -27.48 -17.30
CA THR A 358 -4.15 -28.22 -18.47
C THR A 358 -5.34 -29.11 -18.09
N LYS A 359 -6.47 -28.92 -18.80
CA LYS A 359 -7.66 -29.77 -18.75
C LYS A 359 -7.39 -31.07 -19.54
N LEU A 360 -7.25 -32.20 -18.86
CA LEU A 360 -6.95 -33.51 -19.46
C LEU A 360 -8.24 -34.30 -19.72
N THR A 361 -8.50 -34.63 -20.98
CA THR A 361 -9.78 -35.21 -21.42
C THR A 361 -9.64 -36.62 -22.00
N LEU A 362 -10.61 -37.50 -21.73
CA LEU A 362 -10.65 -38.87 -22.27
C LEU A 362 -12.02 -39.14 -22.89
N ASP A 363 -12.06 -39.57 -24.16
CA ASP A 363 -13.28 -39.73 -24.97
C ASP A 363 -14.20 -38.47 -25.03
N GLY A 364 -13.69 -37.31 -24.59
CA GLY A 364 -14.42 -36.03 -24.52
C GLY A 364 -14.93 -35.64 -23.11
N GLU A 365 -14.66 -36.43 -22.08
CA GLU A 365 -14.97 -36.12 -20.67
C GLU A 365 -13.69 -35.65 -19.95
N LEU A 366 -13.77 -34.61 -19.10
CA LEU A 366 -12.66 -34.13 -18.27
C LEU A 366 -12.35 -35.17 -17.18
N VAL A 367 -11.12 -35.71 -17.19
CA VAL A 367 -10.69 -36.77 -16.24
C VAL A 367 -9.72 -36.27 -15.18
N TYR A 368 -8.90 -35.26 -15.49
CA TYR A 368 -7.98 -34.62 -14.54
C TYR A 368 -7.78 -33.14 -14.88
N VAL A 369 -7.55 -32.33 -13.85
CA VAL A 369 -6.96 -30.99 -13.98
C VAL A 369 -5.49 -31.11 -13.60
N ARG A 370 -4.61 -30.93 -14.58
CA ARG A 370 -3.16 -30.97 -14.38
C ARG A 370 -2.65 -29.56 -14.08
N MET A 371 -1.79 -29.40 -13.08
CA MET A 371 -1.21 -28.11 -12.70
C MET A 371 0.24 -28.23 -12.22
N GLU A 372 1.00 -27.14 -12.33
CA GLU A 372 2.22 -26.97 -11.53
C GLU A 372 1.87 -26.84 -10.04
N HIS A 373 2.74 -27.36 -9.16
CA HIS A 373 2.51 -27.38 -7.72
C HIS A 373 3.80 -27.52 -6.90
N VAL A 374 3.83 -26.94 -5.71
CA VAL A 374 4.90 -27.07 -4.71
C VAL A 374 4.43 -27.80 -3.46
N TRP A 375 5.15 -28.84 -3.04
CA TRP A 375 4.91 -29.54 -1.79
C TRP A 375 6.18 -29.66 -0.95
N VAL A 376 6.04 -30.18 0.28
CA VAL A 376 7.15 -30.31 1.23
C VAL A 376 7.71 -31.73 1.22
N ARG A 377 9.02 -31.87 1.28
CA ARG A 377 9.71 -33.13 1.58
C ARG A 377 10.48 -32.99 2.88
N SER A 378 10.22 -33.85 3.87
CA SER A 378 10.83 -33.74 5.21
C SER A 378 11.38 -35.07 5.73
N TYR A 379 12.51 -35.02 6.45
CA TYR A 379 13.24 -36.18 6.96
C TYR A 379 12.77 -36.56 8.38
N ILE A 380 11.65 -37.27 8.45
CA ILE A 380 10.87 -37.47 9.69
C ILE A 380 11.03 -38.91 10.24
N PRO A 381 11.17 -39.10 11.57
CA PRO A 381 11.11 -40.41 12.22
C PRO A 381 9.80 -41.15 11.91
N TYR A 382 9.88 -42.21 11.09
CA TYR A 382 8.70 -42.78 10.43
C TYR A 382 8.37 -44.22 10.81
N THR A 383 9.37 -45.08 11.06
CA THR A 383 9.12 -46.52 11.31
C THR A 383 8.28 -46.77 12.56
N ASP A 384 8.45 -45.92 13.57
CA ASP A 384 7.82 -46.03 14.87
C ASP A 384 6.88 -44.82 14.99
N TYR A 385 5.56 -45.06 14.87
CA TYR A 385 4.51 -44.05 15.01
C TYR A 385 4.44 -42.91 13.95
N ARG A 386 5.20 -42.95 12.85
CA ARG A 386 5.01 -42.08 11.66
C ARG A 386 4.89 -40.57 11.97
N GLY A 387 5.92 -39.99 12.56
CA GLY A 387 5.96 -38.56 12.92
C GLY A 387 5.13 -38.16 14.14
N ALA A 388 4.56 -39.14 14.87
CA ALA A 388 3.89 -38.93 16.15
C ALA A 388 4.72 -39.43 17.34
N GLY A 389 4.60 -38.76 18.50
CA GLY A 389 5.27 -39.17 19.74
C GLY A 389 6.74 -38.75 19.82
N ASP A 390 7.51 -39.48 20.63
CA ASP A 390 8.86 -39.10 21.11
C ASP A 390 9.99 -39.26 20.05
N ALA A 391 9.74 -38.87 18.79
CA ALA A 391 10.71 -38.86 17.67
C ALA A 391 11.49 -40.19 17.46
N SER A 392 10.84 -41.33 17.72
CA SER A 392 11.45 -42.66 17.70
C SER A 392 11.49 -43.31 16.31
N GLY A 393 12.35 -44.33 16.16
CA GLY A 393 12.43 -45.18 14.96
C GLY A 393 13.55 -44.78 14.01
N SER A 394 13.42 -45.18 12.75
CA SER A 394 14.28 -44.70 11.66
C SER A 394 13.55 -43.60 10.87
N SER A 395 14.26 -42.52 10.55
CA SER A 395 13.75 -41.46 9.69
C SER A 395 13.79 -41.84 8.22
N VAL A 396 12.86 -41.29 7.44
CA VAL A 396 12.84 -41.35 5.97
C VAL A 396 12.49 -39.97 5.42
N TRP A 397 12.87 -39.68 4.18
CA TRP A 397 12.26 -38.58 3.44
C TRP A 397 10.81 -38.93 3.13
N LEU A 398 9.88 -38.03 3.49
CA LEU A 398 8.45 -38.17 3.27
C LEU A 398 7.91 -36.90 2.61
N ASP A 399 7.14 -37.09 1.54
CA ASP A 399 6.45 -36.01 0.83
C ASP A 399 5.12 -35.70 1.55
N LEU A 400 4.89 -34.43 1.86
CA LEU A 400 3.79 -33.90 2.65
C LEU A 400 3.18 -32.66 1.99
N ASP A 401 1.85 -32.62 1.99
CA ASP A 401 1.06 -31.52 1.45
C ASP A 401 -0.13 -31.25 2.37
N THR A 402 -0.32 -29.99 2.73
CA THR A 402 -1.36 -29.50 3.65
C THR A 402 -2.46 -28.70 2.95
N GLU A 403 -2.34 -28.50 1.65
CA GLU A 403 -3.11 -27.56 0.85
C GLU A 403 -4.25 -28.26 0.09
N ILE A 404 -3.98 -29.40 -0.55
CA ILE A 404 -5.01 -30.12 -1.31
C ILE A 404 -5.96 -30.81 -0.32
N LYS A 405 -6.96 -30.04 0.12
CA LYS A 405 -7.92 -30.32 1.18
C LYS A 405 -9.35 -30.02 0.73
N SER A 406 -10.30 -30.65 1.40
CA SER A 406 -11.73 -30.51 1.10
C SER A 406 -12.38 -29.39 1.91
N TYR A 407 -13.39 -28.75 1.32
CA TYR A 407 -14.17 -27.66 1.92
C TYR A 407 -15.64 -28.03 2.08
N GLU A 408 -16.30 -27.47 3.09
CA GLU A 408 -17.74 -27.55 3.31
C GLU A 408 -18.40 -26.16 3.35
N ASN A 409 -19.66 -26.10 2.91
CA ASN A 409 -20.42 -24.85 2.83
C ASN A 409 -21.06 -24.52 4.18
N VAL A 410 -21.07 -23.23 4.53
CA VAL A 410 -21.57 -22.67 5.79
C VAL A 410 -22.34 -21.37 5.57
N ASP A 411 -23.21 -21.04 6.52
CA ASP A 411 -23.95 -19.76 6.52
C ASP A 411 -22.97 -18.59 6.68
N ASN A 412 -22.97 -17.65 5.73
CA ASN A 412 -22.09 -16.48 5.76
C ASN A 412 -22.85 -15.17 6.08
N ILE A 413 -22.10 -14.14 6.45
CA ILE A 413 -22.65 -12.84 6.87
C ILE A 413 -23.34 -12.09 5.72
N TYR A 414 -22.95 -12.29 4.46
CA TYR A 414 -23.62 -11.69 3.31
C TYR A 414 -25.04 -12.26 3.12
N ASP A 415 -25.19 -13.60 3.04
CA ASP A 415 -26.50 -14.23 2.86
C ASP A 415 -27.41 -13.90 4.06
N ALA A 416 -26.86 -13.84 5.28
CA ALA A 416 -27.60 -13.43 6.48
C ALA A 416 -28.07 -11.96 6.48
N LEU A 417 -27.36 -11.06 5.80
CA LEU A 417 -27.78 -9.66 5.59
C LEU A 417 -28.85 -9.56 4.50
N ASP A 418 -28.74 -10.33 3.41
CA ASP A 418 -29.74 -10.37 2.33
C ASP A 418 -31.07 -10.95 2.81
N ASP A 419 -31.06 -12.09 3.51
CA ASP A 419 -32.25 -12.72 4.11
C ASP A 419 -32.93 -11.82 5.17
N ALA A 420 -32.15 -10.95 5.83
CA ALA A 420 -32.67 -9.93 6.75
C ALA A 420 -33.25 -8.70 6.03
N GLY A 421 -33.05 -8.58 4.72
CA GLY A 421 -33.55 -7.50 3.86
C GLY A 421 -32.62 -6.29 3.77
N PHE A 422 -31.31 -6.42 3.98
CA PHE A 422 -30.39 -5.28 3.89
C PHE A 422 -30.32 -4.69 2.48
N ASN A 423 -29.94 -5.52 1.51
CA ASN A 423 -29.87 -5.17 0.09
C ASN A 423 -31.20 -4.57 -0.43
N ASP A 424 -32.31 -5.05 0.11
CA ASP A 424 -33.65 -4.55 -0.19
C ASP A 424 -33.90 -3.15 0.39
N GLU A 425 -33.45 -2.84 1.62
CA GLU A 425 -33.49 -1.48 2.18
C GLU A 425 -32.50 -0.52 1.45
N VAL A 426 -31.32 -1.02 1.07
CA VAL A 426 -30.31 -0.31 0.27
C VAL A 426 -30.85 0.15 -1.08
N ALA A 427 -31.41 -0.76 -1.88
CA ALA A 427 -31.81 -0.44 -3.26
C ALA A 427 -32.86 0.69 -3.29
N LYS A 428 -33.69 0.79 -2.23
CA LYS A 428 -34.65 1.87 -2.03
C LYS A 428 -33.98 3.21 -1.70
N LEU A 429 -32.86 3.21 -0.98
CA LEU A 429 -32.06 4.42 -0.74
C LEU A 429 -31.43 4.91 -2.05
N ALA A 430 -30.84 3.99 -2.83
CA ALA A 430 -30.27 4.29 -4.15
C ALA A 430 -31.30 4.90 -5.13
N GLU A 431 -32.54 4.38 -5.16
CA GLU A 431 -33.63 4.96 -5.96
C GLU A 431 -33.98 6.42 -5.59
N THR A 432 -33.63 6.88 -4.39
CA THR A 432 -33.91 8.25 -3.91
C THR A 432 -32.73 9.20 -3.99
N GLY A 433 -31.49 8.71 -3.85
CA GLY A 433 -30.27 9.52 -3.83
C GLY A 433 -30.15 10.45 -2.60
N ASP A 434 -30.91 10.20 -1.53
CA ASP A 434 -30.92 11.06 -0.34
C ASP A 434 -29.87 10.62 0.68
N ALA A 435 -28.65 11.15 0.53
CA ALA A 435 -27.55 10.88 1.45
C ALA A 435 -27.86 11.19 2.93
N SER A 436 -28.86 12.03 3.25
CA SER A 436 -29.24 12.29 4.65
C SER A 436 -29.98 11.13 5.32
N GLN A 437 -30.44 10.14 4.54
CA GLN A 437 -31.00 8.88 5.05
C GLN A 437 -29.92 7.81 5.28
N MET A 438 -28.67 8.04 4.85
CA MET A 438 -27.54 7.11 5.00
C MET A 438 -27.24 6.82 6.47
N ASP A 439 -26.98 7.87 7.26
CA ASP A 439 -26.72 7.77 8.71
C ASP A 439 -27.85 6.99 9.43
N THR A 440 -29.11 7.23 9.02
CA THR A 440 -30.27 6.56 9.61
C THR A 440 -30.33 5.07 9.25
N LEU A 441 -29.91 4.68 8.04
CA LEU A 441 -29.82 3.28 7.64
C LEU A 441 -28.67 2.59 8.39
N LEU A 442 -27.51 3.24 8.49
CA LEU A 442 -26.34 2.73 9.23
C LEU A 442 -26.65 2.55 10.72
N ASP A 443 -27.23 3.56 11.39
CA ASP A 443 -27.69 3.46 12.80
C ASP A 443 -28.71 2.31 12.98
N THR A 444 -29.67 2.19 12.06
CA THR A 444 -30.72 1.15 12.11
C THR A 444 -30.12 -0.25 12.02
N TRP A 445 -29.10 -0.44 11.19
CA TRP A 445 -28.46 -1.74 11.04
C TRP A 445 -27.35 -2.01 12.07
N GLU A 446 -26.66 -0.98 12.58
CA GLU A 446 -25.81 -1.07 13.79
C GLU A 446 -26.65 -1.66 14.96
N GLU A 447 -27.92 -1.22 15.15
CA GLU A 447 -28.83 -1.85 16.12
C GLU A 447 -29.29 -3.27 15.72
N LYS A 448 -29.72 -3.50 14.45
CA LYS A 448 -30.18 -4.85 14.00
C LYS A 448 -29.10 -5.90 14.21
N LEU A 449 -27.86 -5.63 13.79
CA LEU A 449 -26.74 -6.56 13.88
C LEU A 449 -26.28 -6.82 15.31
N GLY A 450 -26.40 -5.83 16.21
CA GLY A 450 -26.25 -6.01 17.65
C GLY A 450 -27.24 -6.99 18.29
N SER A 451 -28.22 -7.50 17.53
CA SER A 451 -29.19 -8.52 17.94
C SER A 451 -29.10 -9.85 17.18
N MET A 452 -28.20 -9.97 16.20
CA MET A 452 -27.99 -11.18 15.39
C MET A 452 -26.92 -12.09 16.01
N ASP A 453 -26.99 -13.39 15.74
CA ASP A 453 -26.02 -14.39 16.24
C ASP A 453 -24.79 -14.50 15.29
N THR A 454 -24.19 -13.35 14.99
CA THR A 454 -23.00 -13.23 14.10
C THR A 454 -21.79 -13.98 14.63
N ASP A 455 -21.79 -14.30 15.92
CA ASP A 455 -20.81 -15.12 16.65
C ASP A 455 -20.66 -16.56 16.07
N SER A 456 -21.56 -16.95 15.16
CA SER A 456 -21.64 -18.24 14.45
C SER A 456 -21.45 -18.16 12.92
N MET A 457 -21.35 -16.96 12.35
CA MET A 457 -21.32 -16.71 10.89
C MET A 457 -19.89 -16.51 10.38
N TYR A 458 -19.64 -16.87 9.12
CA TYR A 458 -18.36 -16.69 8.44
C TYR A 458 -18.40 -15.51 7.47
N THR A 459 -17.24 -14.99 7.08
CA THR A 459 -17.13 -14.00 5.99
C THR A 459 -17.39 -14.66 4.63
N ARG A 460 -16.67 -15.75 4.35
CA ARG A 460 -16.81 -16.58 3.14
C ARG A 460 -17.77 -17.77 3.36
N LYS A 461 -18.44 -18.26 2.31
CA LYS A 461 -19.41 -19.37 2.34
C LYS A 461 -18.80 -20.76 2.49
N ARG A 462 -17.47 -20.87 2.48
CA ARG A 462 -16.72 -22.15 2.52
C ARG A 462 -15.66 -22.14 3.62
N ILE A 463 -15.61 -23.23 4.38
CA ILE A 463 -14.56 -23.49 5.38
C ILE A 463 -13.90 -24.86 5.15
N ILE A 464 -12.71 -25.06 5.72
CA ILE A 464 -11.98 -26.32 5.64
C ILE A 464 -12.76 -27.42 6.36
N SER A 465 -13.03 -28.54 5.68
CA SER A 465 -13.60 -29.74 6.31
C SER A 465 -12.54 -30.43 7.18
N GLN A 466 -12.46 -30.02 8.46
CA GLN A 466 -11.38 -30.44 9.36
C GLN A 466 -11.27 -31.97 9.51
N LYS A 467 -10.06 -32.49 9.33
CA LYS A 467 -9.73 -33.91 9.39
C LYS A 467 -8.42 -34.15 10.14
N GLU A 468 -8.53 -34.66 11.36
CA GLU A 468 -7.38 -34.99 12.20
C GLU A 468 -6.79 -36.36 11.81
N GLU A 469 -5.60 -36.40 11.18
CA GLU A 469 -4.95 -37.67 10.84
C GLU A 469 -4.27 -38.28 12.07
N SER A 470 -4.41 -39.59 12.28
CA SER A 470 -3.79 -40.28 13.43
C SER A 470 -2.30 -40.63 13.23
N TYR A 471 -1.79 -40.45 12.01
CA TYR A 471 -0.43 -40.73 11.56
C TYR A 471 -0.16 -39.90 10.30
N LEU A 472 1.10 -39.55 10.03
CA LEU A 472 1.42 -38.92 8.74
C LEU A 472 1.04 -39.84 7.56
N PRO A 473 0.60 -39.27 6.43
CA PRO A 473 0.23 -40.03 5.25
C PRO A 473 1.41 -40.83 4.69
N ALA A 474 1.13 -41.85 3.88
CA ALA A 474 2.16 -42.71 3.28
C ALA A 474 2.50 -42.33 1.83
N SER A 475 1.82 -41.34 1.29
CA SER A 475 1.93 -40.75 -0.04
C SER A 475 1.14 -39.43 -0.06
N LEU A 476 1.35 -38.60 -1.07
CA LEU A 476 0.51 -37.43 -1.35
C LEU A 476 -0.94 -37.84 -1.68
N GLN A 477 -1.84 -36.86 -1.70
CA GLN A 477 -3.29 -37.05 -1.98
C GLN A 477 -3.65 -36.96 -3.48
N TYR A 478 -2.66 -36.92 -4.36
CA TYR A 478 -2.76 -36.85 -5.81
C TYR A 478 -1.60 -37.63 -6.46
N ALA A 479 -1.58 -37.70 -7.79
CA ALA A 479 -0.47 -38.27 -8.56
C ALA A 479 0.48 -37.17 -9.06
N THR A 480 1.78 -37.46 -9.05
CA THR A 480 2.87 -36.58 -9.50
C THR A 480 3.44 -37.03 -10.86
N TYR A 481 3.81 -36.08 -11.71
CA TYR A 481 4.29 -36.32 -13.09
C TYR A 481 5.49 -35.44 -13.42
N GLY A 482 6.32 -35.91 -14.37
CA GLY A 482 7.49 -35.18 -14.86
C GLY A 482 8.68 -35.18 -13.89
N GLU A 483 9.71 -34.43 -14.27
CA GLU A 483 10.89 -34.20 -13.43
C GLU A 483 10.55 -33.24 -12.28
N THR A 484 11.01 -33.55 -11.07
CA THR A 484 10.77 -32.74 -9.87
C THR A 484 12.03 -31.97 -9.47
N VAL A 485 11.88 -30.68 -9.19
CA VAL A 485 12.96 -29.81 -8.73
C VAL A 485 12.89 -29.72 -7.20
N ILE A 486 14.03 -29.89 -6.52
CA ILE A 486 14.13 -29.76 -5.06
C ILE A 486 14.99 -28.54 -4.72
N PHE A 487 14.55 -27.71 -3.79
CA PHE A 487 15.31 -26.56 -3.31
C PHE A 487 15.15 -26.33 -1.80
N ALA A 488 16.14 -25.66 -1.20
CA ALA A 488 16.13 -25.27 0.21
C ALA A 488 15.47 -23.89 0.44
N GLU A 489 15.56 -23.01 -0.55
CA GLU A 489 15.00 -21.66 -0.59
C GLU A 489 14.36 -21.47 -1.97
N ILE A 490 13.28 -20.68 -2.07
CA ILE A 490 12.50 -20.55 -3.30
C ILE A 490 13.31 -19.83 -4.39
N PRO A 491 13.26 -20.22 -5.68
CA PRO A 491 13.97 -19.54 -6.75
C PRO A 491 13.53 -18.08 -6.93
N ASP A 492 14.45 -17.19 -7.29
CA ASP A 492 14.20 -15.76 -7.55
C ASP A 492 13.12 -15.43 -8.61
N SER A 493 12.75 -16.39 -9.45
CA SER A 493 11.66 -16.31 -10.45
C SER A 493 10.28 -16.62 -9.88
N ASP A 494 10.25 -17.24 -8.71
CA ASP A 494 9.07 -17.83 -8.07
C ASP A 494 8.72 -17.05 -6.78
N ARG A 495 9.26 -15.83 -6.62
CA ARG A 495 9.03 -14.92 -5.49
C ARG A 495 8.54 -13.56 -5.99
N ASP A 496 7.51 -13.03 -5.35
CA ASP A 496 7.04 -11.68 -5.57
C ASP A 496 7.98 -10.67 -4.88
N LYS A 497 8.17 -9.50 -5.49
CA LYS A 497 9.19 -8.50 -5.15
C LYS A 497 8.68 -7.07 -5.32
N VAL A 498 9.23 -6.19 -4.49
CA VAL A 498 9.03 -4.73 -4.55
C VAL A 498 10.40 -4.07 -4.65
N SER A 499 10.51 -3.02 -5.45
CA SER A 499 11.71 -2.21 -5.59
C SER A 499 11.38 -0.73 -5.54
N PHE A 500 12.33 0.06 -5.03
CA PHE A 500 12.16 1.49 -4.81
C PHE A 500 13.28 2.25 -5.53
N GLY A 501 12.87 3.20 -6.37
CA GLY A 501 13.75 4.07 -7.14
C GLY A 501 13.34 5.54 -7.03
N ILE A 502 14.29 6.43 -7.29
CA ILE A 502 14.07 7.88 -7.34
C ILE A 502 14.67 8.39 -8.66
N ASP A 503 13.93 9.24 -9.37
CA ASP A 503 14.29 9.82 -10.68
C ASP A 503 14.67 8.77 -11.75
N GLY A 504 14.17 7.55 -11.58
CA GLY A 504 14.38 6.39 -12.46
C GLY A 504 15.54 5.45 -12.05
N ASP A 505 16.34 5.79 -11.04
CA ASP A 505 17.40 4.93 -10.52
C ASP A 505 16.91 4.14 -9.28
N VAL A 506 16.81 2.81 -9.43
CA VAL A 506 16.41 1.88 -8.36
C VAL A 506 17.56 1.67 -7.38
N PHE A 507 17.37 2.08 -6.13
CA PHE A 507 18.40 2.02 -5.07
C PHE A 507 18.16 0.93 -4.03
N THR A 508 16.96 0.33 -3.94
CA THR A 508 16.72 -0.87 -3.10
C THR A 508 15.61 -1.79 -3.63
N SER A 509 15.59 -3.04 -3.16
CA SER A 509 14.59 -4.06 -3.50
C SER A 509 14.47 -5.15 -2.44
N PHE A 510 13.26 -5.63 -2.22
CA PHE A 510 12.89 -6.66 -1.24
C PHE A 510 12.01 -7.74 -1.88
N THR A 511 11.92 -8.94 -1.28
CA THR A 511 10.78 -9.83 -1.56
C THR A 511 9.54 -9.32 -0.80
N ALA A 512 8.34 -9.62 -1.32
CA ALA A 512 7.09 -9.29 -0.61
C ALA A 512 7.07 -9.94 0.79
N SER A 513 7.55 -11.19 0.91
CA SER A 513 7.63 -11.93 2.17
C SER A 513 8.56 -11.30 3.22
N GLU A 514 9.53 -10.48 2.83
CA GLU A 514 10.39 -9.70 3.74
C GLU A 514 9.72 -8.44 4.28
N LEU A 515 8.64 -7.96 3.66
CA LEU A 515 7.89 -6.75 4.02
C LEU A 515 6.50 -7.03 4.62
N TYR A 516 6.01 -8.28 4.59
CA TYR A 516 4.71 -8.66 5.19
C TYR A 516 4.60 -8.18 6.65
N GLY A 517 3.49 -7.51 7.01
CA GLY A 517 3.27 -7.00 8.37
C GLY A 517 4.09 -5.78 8.77
N LYS A 518 5.05 -5.34 7.94
CA LYS A 518 5.96 -4.23 8.25
C LYS A 518 5.42 -2.89 7.78
N SER A 519 5.89 -1.83 8.42
CA SER A 519 5.73 -0.45 7.97
C SER A 519 6.86 -0.12 6.99
N VAL A 520 6.54 0.55 5.87
CA VAL A 520 7.51 0.98 4.86
C VAL A 520 7.29 2.47 4.60
N LEU A 521 8.32 3.28 4.84
CA LEU A 521 8.26 4.73 4.69
C LEU A 521 9.35 5.23 3.75
N LEU A 522 8.98 6.07 2.79
CA LEU A 522 9.89 7.03 2.16
C LEU A 522 9.82 8.33 2.97
N ALA A 523 10.97 8.78 3.45
CA ALA A 523 11.16 10.13 3.97
C ALA A 523 12.56 10.62 3.58
N TYR A 524 12.95 11.80 4.07
CA TYR A 524 14.22 12.44 3.68
C TYR A 524 15.06 12.80 4.90
N GLU A 525 16.37 12.56 4.82
CA GLU A 525 17.35 13.06 5.79
C GLU A 525 18.27 14.10 5.14
N PRO A 526 18.86 15.03 5.90
CA PRO A 526 19.90 15.93 5.38
C PRO A 526 21.06 15.14 4.77
N ALA A 527 21.53 15.58 3.60
CA ALA A 527 22.49 14.84 2.78
C ALA A 527 23.86 14.67 3.48
N THR A 528 24.43 15.76 3.98
CA THR A 528 25.76 15.79 4.63
C THR A 528 25.72 16.26 6.09
N ASP A 529 26.84 16.11 6.81
CA ASP A 529 27.03 16.70 8.15
C ASP A 529 26.79 18.23 8.17
N ALA A 530 27.08 18.94 7.07
CA ALA A 530 26.86 20.37 6.94
C ALA A 530 25.37 20.71 6.71
N ASP A 531 24.68 19.92 5.88
CA ASP A 531 23.22 20.01 5.72
C ASP A 531 22.51 19.80 7.05
N LYS A 532 22.95 18.78 7.81
CA LYS A 532 22.40 18.50 9.14
C LYS A 532 22.69 19.62 10.13
N ALA A 533 23.88 20.22 10.12
CA ALA A 533 24.20 21.36 10.98
C ALA A 533 23.36 22.61 10.68
N ILE A 534 22.97 22.83 9.42
CA ILE A 534 22.02 23.88 9.03
C ILE A 534 20.61 23.50 9.49
N TYR A 535 20.13 22.29 9.17
CA TYR A 535 18.79 21.81 9.52
C TYR A 535 18.53 21.81 11.03
N ASP A 536 19.46 21.25 11.83
CA ASP A 536 19.38 21.16 13.29
C ASP A 536 19.54 22.54 14.00
N SER A 537 19.74 23.64 13.25
CA SER A 537 19.77 25.00 13.80
C SER A 537 18.39 25.69 13.89
N TYR A 538 17.34 25.03 13.39
CA TYR A 538 15.95 25.48 13.42
C TYR A 538 15.07 24.55 14.28
N ASP A 539 14.03 25.09 14.92
CA ASP A 539 13.12 24.29 15.77
C ASP A 539 12.14 23.39 14.97
N SER A 540 11.98 23.68 13.67
CA SER A 540 10.92 23.13 12.80
C SER A 540 11.40 23.07 11.34
N ILE A 541 10.93 22.07 10.58
CA ILE A 541 11.21 21.95 9.12
C ILE A 541 10.67 23.15 8.33
N PHE A 542 9.57 23.75 8.78
CA PHE A 542 8.98 24.95 8.17
C PHE A 542 9.88 26.19 8.35
N ASP A 543 10.70 26.21 9.41
CA ASP A 543 11.57 27.35 9.73
C ASP A 543 12.87 27.34 8.89
N VAL A 544 13.20 26.20 8.24
CA VAL A 544 14.42 25.99 7.44
C VAL A 544 14.31 26.70 6.08
N PRO A 545 15.24 27.60 5.72
CA PRO A 545 15.34 28.15 4.37
C PRO A 545 15.66 27.02 3.38
N ALA A 546 14.68 26.65 2.54
CA ALA A 546 14.72 25.41 1.77
C ALA A 546 15.96 25.31 0.84
N TYR A 547 16.34 26.42 0.21
CA TYR A 547 17.54 26.52 -0.63
C TYR A 547 18.86 26.25 0.09
N ALA A 548 18.90 26.32 1.43
CA ALA A 548 20.12 26.19 2.23
C ALA A 548 20.46 24.74 2.57
N VAL A 549 19.54 23.78 2.41
CA VAL A 549 19.70 22.37 2.81
C VAL A 549 19.46 21.44 1.61
N TYR A 550 20.40 20.51 1.38
CA TYR A 550 20.17 19.36 0.53
C TYR A 550 19.80 18.15 1.38
N MET A 551 18.89 17.34 0.85
CA MET A 551 18.38 16.13 1.45
C MET A 551 18.64 14.94 0.53
N LYS A 552 18.54 13.74 1.07
CA LYS A 552 18.58 12.47 0.34
C LYS A 552 17.34 11.63 0.69
N PRO A 553 16.80 10.83 -0.26
CA PRO A 553 15.70 9.90 0.03
C PRO A 553 16.18 8.75 0.92
N VAL A 554 15.33 8.30 1.84
CA VAL A 554 15.63 7.21 2.80
C VAL A 554 14.41 6.29 2.93
N ILE A 555 14.64 4.98 2.80
CA ILE A 555 13.62 3.94 3.01
C ILE A 555 13.79 3.36 4.42
N TYR A 556 12.79 3.61 5.26
CA TYR A 556 12.67 2.99 6.58
C TYR A 556 11.77 1.78 6.50
N VAL A 557 12.16 0.68 7.16
CA VAL A 557 11.30 -0.49 7.39
C VAL A 557 11.23 -0.73 8.89
N ASP A 558 10.02 -0.70 9.47
CA ASP A 558 9.78 -0.74 10.93
C ASP A 558 10.59 0.29 11.73
N GLY A 559 10.84 1.45 11.12
CA GLY A 559 11.61 2.56 11.68
C GLY A 559 13.13 2.40 11.59
N GLU A 560 13.65 1.26 11.15
CA GLU A 560 15.08 1.10 10.86
C GLU A 560 15.40 1.55 9.42
N VAL A 561 16.48 2.33 9.24
CA VAL A 561 16.98 2.71 7.92
C VAL A 561 17.49 1.47 7.19
N THR A 562 16.88 1.17 6.03
CA THR A 562 17.25 0.00 5.21
C THR A 562 17.97 0.38 3.91
N ALA A 563 17.68 1.56 3.37
CA ALA A 563 18.37 2.12 2.21
C ALA A 563 18.39 3.66 2.28
N GLU A 564 19.46 4.26 1.78
CA GLU A 564 19.67 5.70 1.63
C GLU A 564 20.04 5.97 0.17
N GLY A 565 19.60 7.09 -0.40
CA GLY A 565 20.10 7.58 -1.68
C GLY A 565 21.59 7.93 -1.63
N ASP A 566 22.27 7.88 -2.78
CA ASP A 566 23.69 8.22 -2.90
C ASP A 566 23.93 9.68 -3.33
N GLU A 567 25.19 10.05 -3.58
CA GLU A 567 25.62 11.42 -3.94
C GLU A 567 24.97 11.98 -5.23
N TYR A 568 24.25 11.16 -6.00
CA TYR A 568 23.53 11.58 -7.21
C TYR A 568 22.03 11.81 -6.96
N LEU A 569 21.51 11.39 -5.80
CA LEU A 569 20.13 11.60 -5.35
C LEU A 569 20.02 12.71 -4.29
N GLU A 570 21.10 13.46 -4.05
CA GLU A 570 21.10 14.67 -3.21
C GLU A 570 20.39 15.83 -3.93
N ILE A 571 19.34 16.38 -3.31
CA ILE A 571 18.51 17.44 -3.90
C ILE A 571 18.08 18.49 -2.87
N THR A 572 17.80 19.71 -3.32
CA THR A 572 17.33 20.81 -2.47
C THR A 572 16.00 20.49 -1.80
N LEU A 573 15.87 20.79 -0.51
CA LEU A 573 14.63 20.68 0.25
C LEU A 573 13.45 21.38 -0.48
N GLY A 574 12.27 20.78 -0.49
CA GLY A 574 11.09 21.28 -1.21
C GLY A 574 11.12 21.15 -2.75
N THR A 575 12.08 20.43 -3.33
CA THR A 575 12.08 20.13 -4.78
C THR A 575 11.33 18.83 -5.07
N LYS A 576 10.58 18.75 -6.17
CA LYS A 576 9.98 17.49 -6.64
C LYS A 576 11.03 16.51 -7.18
N GLN A 577 10.81 15.22 -6.93
CA GLN A 577 11.45 14.06 -7.55
C GLN A 577 10.37 13.07 -8.00
N THR A 578 10.70 12.12 -8.88
CA THR A 578 9.78 11.01 -9.24
C THR A 578 10.15 9.76 -8.45
N PHE A 579 9.27 9.33 -7.53
CA PHE A 579 9.39 8.06 -6.82
C PHE A 579 8.83 6.93 -7.68
N THR A 580 9.61 5.86 -7.86
CA THR A 580 9.22 4.67 -8.64
C THR A 580 9.08 3.47 -7.71
N ILE A 581 7.90 2.84 -7.73
CA ILE A 581 7.64 1.56 -7.08
C ILE A 581 7.58 0.50 -8.17
N GLY A 582 8.60 -0.35 -8.25
CA GLY A 582 8.67 -1.46 -9.21
C GLY A 582 8.16 -2.75 -8.59
N LEU A 583 6.98 -3.20 -9.02
CA LEU A 583 6.34 -4.44 -8.57
C LEU A 583 6.62 -5.58 -9.54
N SER A 584 6.99 -6.75 -9.01
CA SER A 584 7.16 -7.96 -9.82
C SER A 584 6.56 -9.18 -9.14
N SER A 585 5.78 -9.95 -9.89
CA SER A 585 5.26 -11.26 -9.51
C SER A 585 5.59 -12.29 -10.57
N ALA A 586 5.14 -13.53 -10.39
CA ALA A 586 5.26 -14.57 -11.43
C ALA A 586 4.38 -14.30 -12.68
N LEU A 587 3.43 -13.35 -12.60
CA LEU A 587 2.60 -12.90 -13.73
C LEU A 587 3.35 -11.93 -14.65
N GLY A 588 4.17 -11.04 -14.08
CA GLY A 588 4.88 -10.00 -14.82
C GLY A 588 5.60 -9.01 -13.90
N SER A 589 6.10 -7.92 -14.48
CA SER A 589 6.68 -6.80 -13.74
C SER A 589 6.11 -5.49 -14.29
N HIS A 590 5.78 -4.56 -13.40
CA HIS A 590 5.32 -3.22 -13.75
C HIS A 590 5.81 -2.21 -12.73
N ASP A 591 6.17 -1.03 -13.22
CA ASP A 591 6.61 0.10 -12.40
C ASP A 591 5.46 1.12 -12.36
N VAL A 592 5.25 1.74 -11.20
CA VAL A 592 4.35 2.90 -11.03
C VAL A 592 5.14 4.08 -10.49
N THR A 593 4.75 5.30 -10.88
CA THR A 593 5.54 6.51 -10.67
C THR A 593 4.72 7.63 -10.05
N ASN A 594 5.13 8.04 -8.85
CA ASN A 594 4.53 9.13 -8.08
C ASN A 594 5.45 10.37 -8.09
N ASP A 595 4.86 11.55 -8.25
CA ASP A 595 5.54 12.81 -7.90
C ASP A 595 5.67 12.89 -6.37
N VAL A 596 6.87 13.19 -5.87
CA VAL A 596 7.15 13.38 -4.43
C VAL A 596 7.97 14.64 -4.17
N THR A 597 7.59 15.42 -3.16
CA THR A 597 8.34 16.60 -2.71
C THR A 597 9.40 16.23 -1.68
N THR A 598 10.62 16.73 -1.88
CA THR A 598 11.75 16.54 -0.96
C THR A 598 11.44 17.14 0.41
N GLY A 599 11.53 16.32 1.45
CA GLY A 599 11.19 16.69 2.83
C GLY A 599 9.85 16.13 3.31
N SER A 600 8.91 15.85 2.39
CA SER A 600 7.62 15.20 2.69
C SER A 600 7.80 13.76 3.19
N MET A 601 6.70 13.14 3.64
CA MET A 601 6.71 11.76 4.14
C MET A 601 5.60 10.92 3.53
N TYR A 602 5.94 9.70 3.14
CA TYR A 602 5.07 8.78 2.39
C TYR A 602 5.14 7.38 2.99
N ALA A 603 3.99 6.77 3.31
CA ALA A 603 3.89 5.38 3.69
C ALA A 603 3.41 4.53 2.50
N VAL A 604 4.25 3.59 2.07
CA VAL A 604 3.90 2.59 1.05
C VAL A 604 3.15 1.47 1.75
N THR A 605 1.87 1.28 1.42
CA THR A 605 1.08 0.17 1.95
C THR A 605 0.98 -0.92 0.90
N LEU A 606 1.70 -2.02 1.13
CA LEU A 606 1.58 -3.23 0.32
C LEU A 606 0.39 -4.08 0.78
N ASP A 607 -0.43 -4.51 -0.16
CA ASP A 607 -1.48 -5.50 0.05
C ASP A 607 -1.09 -6.83 -0.61
N MET A 608 -0.99 -7.86 0.22
CA MET A 608 -0.51 -9.19 -0.13
C MET A 608 -1.63 -10.24 -0.24
N GLN A 609 -2.89 -9.78 -0.36
CA GLN A 609 -4.18 -10.49 -0.62
C GLN A 609 -5.28 -10.07 0.38
N SER A 610 -4.87 -9.56 1.54
CA SER A 610 -5.71 -8.80 2.47
C SER A 610 -4.88 -8.31 3.67
N ILE A 611 -5.15 -7.11 4.16
CA ILE A 611 -4.64 -6.63 5.45
C ILE A 611 -5.35 -7.37 6.60
N THR A 612 -4.59 -8.00 7.49
CA THR A 612 -5.20 -8.81 8.56
C THR A 612 -5.72 -7.97 9.73
N SER A 613 -6.61 -8.60 10.51
CA SER A 613 -7.04 -8.04 11.80
C SER A 613 -5.90 -7.93 12.82
N SER A 614 -4.76 -8.61 12.62
CA SER A 614 -3.57 -8.50 13.45
C SER A 614 -2.81 -7.22 13.09
N GLU A 615 -2.44 -7.08 11.82
CA GLU A 615 -1.66 -5.94 11.28
C GLU A 615 -2.34 -4.60 11.55
N LEU A 616 -3.67 -4.56 11.42
CA LEU A 616 -4.47 -3.36 11.69
C LEU A 616 -4.64 -3.08 13.20
N GLN A 617 -4.65 -4.12 14.05
CA GLN A 617 -4.76 -3.96 15.51
C GLN A 617 -3.41 -3.57 16.14
N GLU A 618 -2.29 -4.03 15.58
CA GLU A 618 -0.93 -3.71 16.00
C GLU A 618 -0.59 -2.25 15.69
N ILE A 619 -0.70 -1.81 14.43
CA ILE A 619 -0.47 -0.41 14.05
C ILE A 619 -1.45 0.54 14.76
N TYR A 620 -2.67 0.08 15.08
CA TYR A 620 -3.59 0.84 15.92
C TYR A 620 -3.03 1.03 17.34
N ASP A 621 -2.69 -0.06 18.04
CA ASP A 621 -2.27 0.04 19.45
C ASP A 621 -0.95 0.82 19.59
N GLU A 622 -0.07 0.76 18.58
CA GLU A 622 1.06 1.68 18.44
C GLU A 622 0.61 3.14 18.28
N ALA A 623 -0.18 3.46 17.25
CA ALA A 623 -0.60 4.84 16.98
C ALA A 623 -1.39 5.48 18.14
N SER A 624 -2.13 4.69 18.93
CA SER A 624 -2.77 5.18 20.16
C SER A 624 -1.85 5.25 21.38
N ALA A 625 -0.71 4.56 21.41
CA ALA A 625 0.28 4.75 22.46
C ALA A 625 1.01 6.10 22.34
N LEU A 626 1.11 6.64 21.12
CA LEU A 626 1.74 7.93 20.81
C LEU A 626 0.95 9.15 21.31
N SER A 627 -0.37 9.04 21.50
CA SER A 627 -1.24 10.23 21.66
C SER A 627 -0.97 11.05 22.92
N ASP A 628 -0.34 10.46 23.94
CA ASP A 628 0.06 11.14 25.18
C ASP A 628 1.47 11.77 25.10
N SER A 629 2.20 11.62 23.99
CA SER A 629 3.59 12.07 23.81
C SER A 629 3.87 12.91 22.55
N VAL A 630 2.84 13.25 21.76
CA VAL A 630 2.96 14.18 20.62
C VAL A 630 3.35 15.59 21.09
N THR A 631 4.28 16.22 20.39
CA THR A 631 4.67 17.63 20.52
C THR A 631 4.77 18.27 19.13
N GLU A 632 4.69 19.60 19.06
CA GLU A 632 4.88 20.37 17.82
C GLU A 632 6.22 20.04 17.14
N THR A 633 7.26 19.71 17.93
CA THR A 633 8.60 19.31 17.47
C THR A 633 8.77 17.84 17.08
N ASN A 634 7.85 16.93 17.42
CA ASN A 634 7.97 15.50 17.09
C ASN A 634 6.86 14.96 16.17
N VAL A 635 5.76 15.70 16.01
CA VAL A 635 4.60 15.30 15.19
C VAL A 635 5.00 14.94 13.76
N TYR A 636 6.03 15.58 13.20
CA TYR A 636 6.52 15.37 11.85
C TYR A 636 7.43 14.13 11.67
N SER A 637 7.91 13.53 12.76
CA SER A 637 8.89 12.43 12.68
C SER A 637 8.27 11.10 12.23
N THR A 638 9.10 10.18 11.71
CA THR A 638 8.68 8.84 11.24
C THR A 638 7.97 8.02 12.32
N ASP A 639 8.39 8.16 13.59
CA ASP A 639 7.75 7.57 14.76
C ASP A 639 6.30 8.03 15.00
N TYR A 640 5.88 9.18 14.44
CA TYR A 640 4.56 9.78 14.64
C TYR A 640 3.78 9.93 13.33
N LEU A 641 4.24 10.77 12.41
CA LEU A 641 3.60 10.99 11.11
C LEU A 641 3.58 9.70 10.30
N GLY A 642 4.73 9.03 10.19
CA GLY A 642 4.86 7.77 9.44
C GLY A 642 3.92 6.67 9.96
N LYS A 643 3.71 6.58 11.27
CA LYS A 643 2.76 5.63 11.89
C LYS A 643 1.30 6.00 11.65
N LEU A 644 0.97 7.30 11.58
CA LEU A 644 -0.37 7.77 11.19
C LEU A 644 -0.66 7.51 9.71
N LEU A 645 0.32 7.73 8.81
CA LEU A 645 0.22 7.42 7.38
C LEU A 645 0.06 5.90 7.17
N THR A 646 0.89 5.08 7.82
CA THR A 646 0.80 3.61 7.78
C THR A 646 -0.55 3.10 8.30
N LEU A 647 -1.08 3.68 9.38
CA LEU A 647 -2.41 3.36 9.90
C LEU A 647 -3.50 3.69 8.88
N ALA A 648 -3.41 4.82 8.19
CA ALA A 648 -4.41 5.25 7.22
C ALA A 648 -4.43 4.36 5.97
N GLY A 649 -3.26 4.07 5.36
CA GLY A 649 -3.16 3.16 4.21
C GLY A 649 -3.63 1.74 4.53
N ARG A 650 -3.19 1.15 5.66
CA ARG A 650 -3.69 -0.17 6.10
C ARG A 650 -5.19 -0.16 6.40
N LEU A 651 -5.74 0.95 6.89
CA LEU A 651 -7.18 1.10 7.15
C LEU A 651 -7.98 1.30 5.85
N TYR A 652 -7.38 1.85 4.78
CA TYR A 652 -7.99 1.87 3.45
C TYR A 652 -8.09 0.45 2.89
N PHE A 653 -6.97 -0.27 2.72
CA PHE A 653 -6.97 -1.62 2.14
C PHE A 653 -7.85 -2.59 2.94
N ALA A 654 -7.78 -2.59 4.28
CA ALA A 654 -8.65 -3.43 5.11
C ALA A 654 -10.17 -3.13 4.97
N GLN A 655 -10.56 -1.99 4.41
CA GLN A 655 -11.95 -1.69 4.04
C GLN A 655 -12.27 -2.19 2.63
N VAL A 656 -11.36 -2.00 1.67
CA VAL A 656 -11.50 -2.51 0.28
C VAL A 656 -11.53 -4.05 0.27
N ASP A 657 -10.63 -4.73 0.98
CA ASP A 657 -10.64 -6.19 1.18
C ASP A 657 -12.00 -6.72 1.63
N MET A 658 -12.61 -6.02 2.58
CA MET A 658 -13.89 -6.42 3.14
C MET A 658 -15.06 -6.05 2.23
N ALA A 659 -14.86 -5.08 1.33
CA ALA A 659 -15.75 -4.78 0.22
C ALA A 659 -15.70 -5.88 -0.85
N ASP A 660 -14.50 -6.26 -1.25
CA ASP A 660 -14.18 -7.28 -2.25
C ASP A 660 -14.69 -8.65 -1.82
N ILE A 661 -14.38 -9.10 -0.60
CA ILE A 661 -14.84 -10.41 -0.08
C ILE A 661 -16.36 -10.52 -0.07
N MET A 662 -17.08 -9.45 0.29
CA MET A 662 -18.55 -9.44 0.21
C MET A 662 -19.07 -9.44 -1.22
N THR A 663 -18.46 -8.64 -2.09
CA THR A 663 -18.89 -8.51 -3.48
C THR A 663 -18.64 -9.81 -4.26
N ALA A 664 -17.57 -10.55 -3.90
CA ALA A 664 -17.29 -11.88 -4.44
C ALA A 664 -18.37 -12.90 -4.06
N GLU A 665 -18.74 -12.92 -2.78
CA GLU A 665 -19.81 -13.78 -2.23
C GLU A 665 -21.22 -13.39 -2.72
N ALA A 666 -21.41 -12.15 -3.17
CA ALA A 666 -22.63 -11.66 -3.78
C ALA A 666 -22.78 -12.09 -5.25
N TYR A 667 -21.72 -11.93 -6.05
CA TYR A 667 -21.71 -12.27 -7.48
C TYR A 667 -21.38 -13.73 -7.78
N GLY A 668 -20.89 -14.50 -6.80
CA GLY A 668 -20.47 -15.89 -7.01
C GLY A 668 -19.20 -15.98 -7.85
N VAL A 669 -18.25 -15.09 -7.59
CA VAL A 669 -16.95 -15.02 -8.27
C VAL A 669 -15.82 -15.30 -7.26
N THR A 670 -14.65 -15.64 -7.77
CA THR A 670 -13.40 -15.52 -7.01
C THR A 670 -12.58 -14.39 -7.60
N ALA A 671 -12.01 -13.56 -6.73
CA ALA A 671 -11.05 -12.54 -7.09
C ALA A 671 -9.66 -12.98 -6.62
N VAL A 672 -8.66 -12.66 -7.43
CA VAL A 672 -7.24 -12.89 -7.18
C VAL A 672 -6.57 -11.54 -7.28
N ARG A 673 -6.15 -11.00 -6.13
CA ARG A 673 -5.38 -9.76 -6.05
C ARG A 673 -3.97 -10.08 -6.56
N ASP A 674 -3.37 -9.25 -7.40
CA ASP A 674 -1.92 -9.33 -7.64
C ASP A 674 -1.17 -8.77 -6.41
N LEU A 675 0.15 -8.61 -6.46
CA LEU A 675 0.79 -7.71 -5.48
C LEU A 675 0.29 -6.28 -5.77
N SER A 676 -0.46 -5.73 -4.82
CA SER A 676 -1.13 -4.43 -4.92
C SER A 676 -0.51 -3.46 -3.91
N GLU A 677 -0.52 -2.16 -4.20
CA GLU A 677 -0.01 -1.13 -3.29
C GLU A 677 -0.67 0.24 -3.49
N GLY A 678 -0.49 1.10 -2.48
CA GLY A 678 -0.83 2.51 -2.56
C GLY A 678 -0.07 3.34 -1.52
N ILE A 679 0.17 4.60 -1.87
CA ILE A 679 0.91 5.57 -1.05
C ILE A 679 -0.06 6.40 -0.22
N THR A 680 0.16 6.47 1.10
CA THR A 680 -0.43 7.52 1.95
C THR A 680 0.63 8.56 2.28
N GLY A 681 0.45 9.79 1.82
CA GLY A 681 1.44 10.87 1.97
C GLY A 681 0.98 12.05 2.82
N TYR A 682 1.96 12.79 3.35
CA TYR A 682 1.79 14.16 3.82
C TYR A 682 2.66 15.09 2.96
N GLU A 683 2.00 15.76 2.02
CA GLU A 683 2.64 16.56 0.97
C GLU A 683 2.83 18.00 1.45
N LEU A 684 4.09 18.41 1.66
CA LEU A 684 4.46 19.76 2.07
C LEU A 684 4.09 20.82 1.03
N ARG A 685 3.62 21.99 1.48
CA ARG A 685 3.44 23.16 0.59
C ARG A 685 4.78 23.88 0.46
N CYS A 686 5.17 24.22 -0.77
CA CYS A 686 6.46 24.86 -1.05
C CYS A 686 6.29 26.35 -1.34
N ASP A 687 6.83 27.21 -0.48
CA ASP A 687 6.75 28.67 -0.62
C ASP A 687 7.85 29.16 -1.55
N LYS A 688 7.45 29.83 -2.65
CA LYS A 688 8.34 30.20 -3.77
C LYS A 688 8.55 31.71 -3.88
N LEU A 689 9.77 32.08 -4.24
CA LEU A 689 10.19 33.44 -4.59
C LEU A 689 10.64 33.45 -6.05
N TYR A 690 9.82 34.00 -6.96
CA TYR A 690 10.02 33.94 -8.42
C TYR A 690 10.31 32.51 -8.94
N GLY A 691 9.46 31.56 -8.57
CA GLY A 691 9.57 30.14 -8.93
C GLY A 691 10.65 29.35 -8.19
N GLN A 692 11.60 30.01 -7.51
CA GLN A 692 12.61 29.33 -6.70
C GLN A 692 12.05 28.97 -5.33
N VAL A 693 12.19 27.72 -4.89
CA VAL A 693 11.72 27.28 -3.57
C VAL A 693 12.53 27.97 -2.47
N SER A 694 11.84 28.66 -1.57
CA SER A 694 12.42 29.53 -0.54
C SER A 694 12.22 29.00 0.87
N GLY A 695 11.08 28.35 1.14
CA GLY A 695 10.70 27.77 2.43
C GLY A 695 9.57 26.76 2.27
N LEU A 696 9.02 26.31 3.39
CA LEU A 696 7.99 25.26 3.46
C LEU A 696 6.87 25.68 4.42
N SER A 697 5.64 25.28 4.14
CA SER A 697 4.49 25.49 5.02
C SER A 697 3.59 24.26 5.12
N GLU A 698 2.63 24.30 6.06
CA GLU A 698 1.76 23.16 6.39
C GLU A 698 1.12 22.53 5.15
N GLY A 699 1.34 21.21 5.02
CA GLY A 699 0.94 20.39 3.90
C GLY A 699 -0.41 19.69 4.05
N SER A 700 -0.76 18.88 3.05
CA SER A 700 -2.00 18.09 2.99
C SER A 700 -1.75 16.58 3.11
N LEU A 701 -2.61 15.89 3.87
CA LEU A 701 -2.71 14.44 3.82
C LEU A 701 -3.44 13.99 2.56
N TYR A 702 -2.92 12.97 1.88
CA TYR A 702 -3.58 12.28 0.78
C TYR A 702 -3.36 10.75 0.87
N ILE A 703 -4.14 10.02 0.08
CA ILE A 703 -3.86 8.64 -0.30
C ILE A 703 -4.02 8.55 -1.82
N ASP A 704 -3.09 7.87 -2.49
CA ASP A 704 -3.25 7.39 -3.86
C ASP A 704 -3.02 5.87 -3.90
N VAL A 705 -3.59 5.21 -4.91
CA VAL A 705 -3.62 3.75 -5.04
C VAL A 705 -3.38 3.38 -6.50
N ASP A 706 -2.11 3.49 -6.90
CA ASP A 706 -1.65 3.18 -8.26
C ASP A 706 -2.01 1.74 -8.68
N THR A 707 -2.01 0.78 -7.75
CA THR A 707 -2.28 -0.63 -8.06
C THR A 707 -3.24 -1.30 -7.08
N ASP A 708 -4.49 -1.44 -7.50
CA ASP A 708 -5.41 -2.47 -6.97
C ASP A 708 -5.86 -3.40 -8.10
N ARG A 709 -5.07 -4.46 -8.36
CA ARG A 709 -5.18 -5.28 -9.58
C ARG A 709 -5.78 -6.64 -9.27
N HIS A 710 -6.94 -6.94 -9.88
CA HIS A 710 -7.65 -8.21 -9.69
C HIS A 710 -7.85 -9.00 -10.98
N SER A 711 -7.52 -10.30 -10.93
CA SER A 711 -8.03 -11.31 -11.87
C SER A 711 -9.28 -11.96 -11.29
N VAL A 712 -10.43 -11.79 -11.96
CA VAL A 712 -11.74 -12.21 -11.42
C VAL A 712 -12.41 -13.23 -12.34
N ILE A 713 -12.78 -14.37 -11.76
CA ILE A 713 -13.38 -15.51 -12.46
C ILE A 713 -14.69 -15.93 -11.79
N SER A 714 -15.74 -16.14 -12.59
CA SER A 714 -17.00 -16.66 -12.10
C SER A 714 -16.90 -18.13 -11.70
N LEU A 715 -17.39 -18.46 -10.51
CA LEU A 715 -17.49 -19.84 -10.02
C LEU A 715 -18.57 -20.66 -10.76
N THR A 716 -19.34 -20.04 -11.65
CA THR A 716 -20.46 -20.64 -12.41
C THR A 716 -20.39 -20.38 -13.92
N GLY A 717 -19.32 -19.74 -14.41
CA GLY A 717 -19.16 -19.38 -15.82
C GLY A 717 -19.99 -18.18 -16.30
N ASP A 718 -20.49 -17.35 -15.38
CA ASP A 718 -21.18 -16.10 -15.71
C ASP A 718 -20.18 -14.93 -15.87
N GLU A 719 -19.82 -14.64 -17.13
CA GLU A 719 -18.94 -13.52 -17.50
C GLU A 719 -19.50 -12.15 -17.05
N ASP A 720 -20.82 -11.95 -17.06
CA ASP A 720 -21.44 -10.69 -16.64
C ASP A 720 -21.25 -10.47 -15.13
N ALA A 721 -21.30 -11.53 -14.32
CA ALA A 721 -21.05 -11.45 -12.87
C ALA A 721 -19.62 -11.00 -12.52
N SER A 722 -18.62 -11.50 -13.27
CA SER A 722 -17.21 -11.09 -13.09
C SER A 722 -16.99 -9.62 -13.46
N ARG A 723 -17.70 -9.16 -14.50
CA ARG A 723 -17.68 -7.76 -14.95
C ARG A 723 -18.45 -6.82 -14.01
N GLU A 724 -19.56 -7.26 -13.42
CA GLU A 724 -20.31 -6.45 -12.44
C GLU A 724 -19.61 -6.38 -11.08
N TYR A 725 -18.90 -7.44 -10.67
CA TYR A 725 -17.93 -7.37 -9.57
C TYR A 725 -16.90 -6.25 -9.80
N MET A 726 -16.13 -6.31 -10.89
CA MET A 726 -15.03 -5.36 -11.14
C MET A 726 -15.50 -3.90 -11.24
N LEU A 727 -16.69 -3.67 -11.81
CA LEU A 727 -17.29 -2.34 -11.81
C LEU A 727 -17.67 -1.88 -10.40
N SER A 728 -18.23 -2.78 -9.58
CA SER A 728 -18.66 -2.45 -8.22
C SER A 728 -17.48 -2.23 -7.27
N THR A 729 -16.43 -3.04 -7.33
CA THR A 729 -15.25 -2.89 -6.45
C THR A 729 -14.44 -1.66 -6.80
N GLY A 730 -14.16 -1.42 -8.10
CA GLY A 730 -13.49 -0.18 -8.54
C GLY A 730 -14.23 1.09 -8.12
N MET A 731 -15.57 1.11 -8.24
CA MET A 731 -16.38 2.26 -7.75
C MET A 731 -16.47 2.38 -6.22
N MET A 732 -16.11 1.35 -5.46
CA MET A 732 -15.95 1.45 -4.00
C MET A 732 -14.55 1.91 -3.61
N GLY A 733 -13.50 1.38 -4.25
CA GLY A 733 -12.12 1.83 -4.05
C GLY A 733 -11.96 3.33 -4.29
N SER A 734 -12.52 3.86 -5.39
CA SER A 734 -12.52 5.31 -5.70
C SER A 734 -13.48 6.16 -4.86
N LEU A 735 -14.08 5.62 -3.79
CA LEU A 735 -15.01 6.33 -2.88
C LEU A 735 -14.48 6.43 -1.44
N TYR A 736 -13.52 5.58 -1.06
CA TYR A 736 -12.93 5.52 0.28
C TYR A 736 -11.84 6.57 0.49
#